data_AF-A0A9W4E1L6-F1
#
_entry.id   AF-A0A9W4E1L6-F1
#
_cell.length_a   1.000
_cell.length_b   1.000
_cell.length_c   1.000
_cell.angle_alpha   90.00
_cell.angle_beta   90.00
_cell.angle_gamma   90.00
#
_symmetry.space_group_name_H-M   'P 1'
#
loop_
_entity.id
_entity.type
_entity.pdbx_description
1 polymer ?
#
loop_
_entity_poly.entity_id
_entity_poly.type
_entity_poly.pdbx_seq_one_letter_code
_entity_poly.pdbx_strand_id
1 'polypeptide(L)'
;MTGAPGTAAGAAFRQFVLKMHSRCDLACDHCYVYQHADQSWAARPRVISERIVDATAARIAEHVAAHPEIPRVHVILHGGEPLLAGRARLARTAAVLRGALDGLCELDLRMQTNGLRLDEDMCAMLAAEGISTGISLDGDRAANDRHRVRADGTGSYDAVVRAVRLLGSPRHRRAFAGLLCTIDVNNDPTAVYEALAALEPPRVDFLLPHATWDHPPARDPTRPAAYARWLIAVYDRWTADRRPFPVRLFDSLEAGRDGRESFTESLGLGSPDLVVVETDGEIEQADWLKTVAPGAPGTGFHVLRNSFDEAAAHPGFLVRRQGLDGLSATCRDCSVVRICGGGLYGHRHRAGSGFDNPSVYCDDLFRLIGHVLEAPRPRPPARPHVLTARGFDAIAAGGGDSEALQALAAAELSARRALVGAVCGRHPGPEADLLTRLDLAHPRAAADVLRHPYLGLWAVRALEGELDGPAVRGRLAEIATAVAYAAGEELRVELVPQDGALHIPGAGRLTVPDDLARVVLAVRRRELLLQAGLHLPPQPVTGALRPGFGWEPVRRIDAGAFRFLVEDGDPFRDGYGTAAAPRLGDEEFARWQRAFGEASRHIRLRYGRLAPGIRTVVTACTPLAGEGPQGAVAVNPAAFGALGLALPDSAADLAGLTAEGVQQVKFNALLDLFDLAGSQAAAEGLRSVYLGRSAASAIRDDGLTALGRRVAAGLRG
;
A
#
# COMPACT_ATOMS: atom_id res chain seq x y z
N MET A 1 -15.35 -26.03 40.40
CA MET A 1 -16.01 -26.22 39.09
C MET A 1 -14.94 -26.10 38.02
N THR A 2 -14.54 -27.26 37.50
CA THR A 2 -13.55 -27.46 36.44
C THR A 2 -14.16 -27.05 35.10
N GLY A 3 -13.71 -25.92 34.55
CA GLY A 3 -14.01 -25.56 33.16
C GLY A 3 -13.26 -26.50 32.24
N ALA A 4 -13.97 -27.16 31.34
CA ALA A 4 -13.40 -28.02 30.31
C ALA A 4 -12.37 -27.24 29.47
N PRO A 5 -11.24 -27.85 29.07
CA PRO A 5 -10.31 -27.22 28.15
C PRO A 5 -11.03 -27.00 26.81
N GLY A 6 -11.13 -25.74 26.39
CA GLY A 6 -11.57 -25.41 25.04
C GLY A 6 -10.73 -26.20 24.05
N THR A 7 -11.39 -26.86 23.11
CA THR A 7 -10.77 -27.46 21.93
C THR A 7 -9.80 -26.46 21.32
N ALA A 8 -8.49 -26.78 21.32
CA ALA A 8 -7.48 -25.97 20.68
C ALA A 8 -7.84 -25.84 19.20
N ALA A 9 -8.34 -24.68 18.79
CA ALA A 9 -8.60 -24.37 17.39
C ALA A 9 -7.25 -24.44 16.64
N GLY A 10 -7.10 -25.42 15.75
CA GLY A 10 -5.95 -25.47 14.86
C GLY A 10 -5.99 -24.23 13.96
N ALA A 11 -4.94 -23.39 14.00
CA ALA A 11 -4.84 -22.24 13.11
C ALA A 11 -4.99 -22.65 11.63
N ALA A 12 -5.77 -21.87 10.89
CA ALA A 12 -6.13 -22.13 9.52
C ALA A 12 -4.98 -21.80 8.54
N PHE A 13 -4.90 -22.50 7.40
CA PHE A 13 -3.98 -22.14 6.32
C PHE A 13 -4.45 -20.89 5.58
N ARG A 14 -3.51 -20.01 5.22
CA ARG A 14 -3.76 -18.79 4.43
C ARG A 14 -2.95 -18.75 3.15
N GLN A 15 -1.92 -19.60 3.04
CA GLN A 15 -1.05 -19.68 1.87
C GLN A 15 -1.02 -21.10 1.30
N PHE A 16 -1.34 -21.22 0.02
CA PHE A 16 -1.40 -22.48 -0.70
C PHE A 16 -0.40 -22.45 -1.86
N VAL A 17 0.62 -23.29 -1.83
CA VAL A 17 1.58 -23.42 -2.93
C VAL A 17 1.16 -24.58 -3.82
N LEU A 18 0.77 -24.30 -5.04
CA LEU A 18 0.32 -25.30 -6.01
C LEU A 18 1.42 -25.58 -7.02
N LYS A 19 1.95 -26.81 -7.05
CA LYS A 19 2.97 -27.23 -8.01
C LYS A 19 2.31 -27.52 -9.36
N MET A 20 2.49 -26.61 -10.31
CA MET A 20 1.98 -26.73 -11.67
C MET A 20 2.79 -27.71 -12.51
N HIS A 21 4.10 -27.77 -12.25
CA HIS A 21 5.04 -28.64 -12.95
C HIS A 21 6.11 -29.16 -11.98
N SER A 22 6.61 -30.39 -12.18
CA SER A 22 7.63 -31.00 -11.31
C SER A 22 9.05 -30.94 -11.89
N ARG A 23 9.19 -30.54 -13.17
CA ARG A 23 10.50 -30.35 -13.84
C ARG A 23 10.79 -28.87 -14.11
N CYS A 24 12.05 -28.54 -14.33
CA CYS A 24 12.52 -27.21 -14.70
C CYS A 24 13.32 -27.28 -16.02
N ASP A 25 13.39 -26.18 -16.75
CA ASP A 25 14.25 -26.02 -17.94
C ASP A 25 15.58 -25.30 -17.62
N LEU A 26 15.89 -25.14 -16.34
CA LEU A 26 17.21 -24.82 -15.78
C LEU A 26 17.72 -25.98 -14.91
N ALA A 27 19.04 -26.05 -14.77
CA ALA A 27 19.77 -27.03 -13.98
C ALA A 27 20.56 -26.33 -12.85
N CYS A 28 19.88 -25.49 -12.05
CA CYS A 28 20.56 -24.73 -11.00
C CYS A 28 21.19 -25.67 -9.95
N ASP A 29 22.46 -25.42 -9.62
CA ASP A 29 23.26 -26.21 -8.67
C ASP A 29 22.85 -26.00 -7.20
N HIS A 30 22.24 -24.85 -6.86
CA HIS A 30 21.71 -24.55 -5.53
C HIS A 30 20.21 -24.84 -5.40
N CYS A 31 19.58 -25.51 -6.39
CA CYS A 31 18.14 -25.75 -6.34
C CYS A 31 17.79 -26.79 -5.25
N TYR A 32 17.11 -26.34 -4.20
CA TYR A 32 16.74 -27.22 -3.08
C TYR A 32 15.81 -28.38 -3.45
N VAL A 33 15.11 -28.29 -4.59
CA VAL A 33 14.23 -29.38 -5.08
C VAL A 33 15.03 -30.46 -5.80
N TYR A 34 16.09 -30.09 -6.52
CA TYR A 34 16.80 -31.01 -7.43
C TYR A 34 18.14 -31.49 -6.88
N GLN A 35 18.74 -30.77 -5.92
CA GLN A 35 20.13 -30.98 -5.49
C GLN A 35 20.27 -31.42 -4.02
N HIS A 36 19.17 -31.57 -3.29
CA HIS A 36 19.17 -31.92 -1.87
C HIS A 36 18.63 -33.33 -1.60
N ALA A 37 18.48 -33.66 -0.31
CA ALA A 37 18.19 -35.00 0.18
C ALA A 37 16.93 -35.64 -0.43
N ASP A 38 15.84 -34.88 -0.56
CA ASP A 38 14.61 -35.39 -1.18
C ASP A 38 14.66 -35.32 -2.72
N GLN A 39 14.39 -36.46 -3.35
CA GLN A 39 14.34 -36.62 -4.81
C GLN A 39 12.97 -37.10 -5.31
N SER A 40 11.92 -36.92 -4.49
CA SER A 40 10.55 -37.39 -4.78
C SER A 40 9.97 -36.79 -6.07
N TRP A 41 10.42 -35.57 -6.43
CA TRP A 41 10.05 -34.89 -7.67
C TRP A 41 10.21 -35.79 -8.91
N ALA A 42 11.20 -36.69 -8.92
CA ALA A 42 11.52 -37.53 -10.06
C ALA A 42 10.39 -38.54 -10.38
N ALA A 43 9.69 -39.03 -9.35
CA ALA A 43 8.59 -39.98 -9.52
C ALA A 43 7.24 -39.30 -9.80
N ARG A 44 7.12 -38.00 -9.52
CA ARG A 44 5.87 -37.24 -9.65
C ARG A 44 5.47 -36.98 -11.11
N PRO A 45 4.16 -36.86 -11.41
CA PRO A 45 3.68 -36.41 -12.71
C PRO A 45 4.38 -35.11 -13.13
N ARG A 46 4.67 -34.97 -14.42
CA ARG A 46 5.35 -33.76 -14.92
C ARG A 46 4.52 -32.52 -14.72
N VAL A 47 3.22 -32.62 -14.97
CA VAL A 47 2.27 -31.50 -14.94
C VAL A 47 1.04 -31.89 -14.11
N ILE A 48 0.54 -30.94 -13.33
CA ILE A 48 -0.68 -31.13 -12.52
C ILE A 48 -1.90 -31.40 -13.41
N SER A 49 -2.73 -32.39 -13.07
CA SER A 49 -3.95 -32.67 -13.84
C SER A 49 -5.10 -31.71 -13.50
N GLU A 50 -6.04 -31.54 -14.43
CA GLU A 50 -7.25 -30.74 -14.21
C GLU A 50 -8.05 -31.21 -13.00
N ARG A 51 -8.16 -32.53 -12.82
CA ARG A 51 -8.83 -33.14 -11.66
C ARG A 51 -8.21 -32.70 -10.34
N ILE A 52 -6.89 -32.58 -10.27
CA ILE A 52 -6.19 -32.12 -9.05
C ILE A 52 -6.37 -30.62 -8.84
N VAL A 53 -6.35 -29.82 -9.92
CA VAL A 53 -6.65 -28.37 -9.84
C VAL A 53 -8.05 -28.14 -9.27
N ASP A 54 -9.06 -28.83 -9.82
CA ASP A 54 -10.46 -28.69 -9.41
C ASP A 54 -10.66 -29.13 -7.96
N ALA A 55 -10.07 -30.28 -7.59
CA ALA A 55 -10.10 -30.77 -6.22
C ALA A 55 -9.42 -29.81 -5.25
N THR A 56 -8.26 -29.25 -5.63
CA THR A 56 -7.54 -28.29 -4.80
C THR A 56 -8.38 -27.04 -4.57
N ALA A 57 -8.95 -26.46 -5.62
CA ALA A 57 -9.80 -25.27 -5.51
C ALA A 57 -11.02 -25.52 -4.61
N ALA A 58 -11.68 -26.67 -4.75
CA ALA A 58 -12.78 -27.07 -3.88
C ALA A 58 -12.34 -27.22 -2.41
N ARG A 59 -11.16 -27.80 -2.16
CA ARG A 59 -10.61 -27.93 -0.80
C ARG A 59 -10.26 -26.58 -0.18
N ILE A 60 -9.72 -25.63 -0.96
CA ILE A 60 -9.45 -24.26 -0.46
C ILE A 60 -10.78 -23.58 -0.11
N ALA A 61 -11.79 -23.69 -0.97
CA ALA A 61 -13.11 -23.10 -0.73
C ALA A 61 -13.78 -23.68 0.54
N GLU A 62 -13.71 -25.01 0.72
CA GLU A 62 -14.17 -25.68 1.94
C GLU A 62 -13.46 -25.16 3.19
N HIS A 63 -12.13 -25.04 3.13
CA HIS A 63 -11.31 -24.52 4.21
C HIS A 63 -11.69 -23.08 4.57
N VAL A 64 -11.76 -22.19 3.59
CA VAL A 64 -12.12 -20.77 3.83
C VAL A 64 -13.56 -20.65 4.36
N ALA A 65 -14.49 -21.47 3.89
CA ALA A 65 -15.86 -21.46 4.40
C ALA A 65 -15.94 -21.90 5.87
N ALA A 66 -15.06 -22.80 6.31
CA ALA A 66 -14.93 -23.20 7.72
C ALA A 66 -14.26 -22.13 8.60
N HIS A 67 -13.47 -21.23 8.00
CA HIS A 67 -12.72 -20.16 8.67
C HIS A 67 -13.07 -18.76 8.10
N PRO A 68 -14.30 -18.26 8.34
CA PRO A 68 -14.80 -17.01 7.74
C PRO A 68 -14.03 -15.75 8.19
N GLU A 69 -13.20 -15.85 9.23
CA GLU A 69 -12.28 -14.79 9.66
C GLU A 69 -11.07 -14.59 8.73
N ILE A 70 -10.92 -15.41 7.68
CA ILE A 70 -9.87 -15.26 6.66
C ILE A 70 -10.39 -14.33 5.54
N PRO A 71 -10.05 -13.02 5.55
CA PRO A 71 -10.52 -12.10 4.52
C PRO A 71 -9.88 -12.34 3.15
N ARG A 72 -8.73 -13.03 3.12
CA ARG A 72 -7.89 -13.21 1.94
C ARG A 72 -7.02 -14.46 2.05
N VAL A 73 -6.90 -15.20 0.95
CA VAL A 73 -5.93 -16.29 0.78
C VAL A 73 -4.92 -15.98 -0.32
N HIS A 74 -3.72 -16.51 -0.17
CA HIS A 74 -2.65 -16.44 -1.16
C HIS A 74 -2.49 -17.80 -1.84
N VAL A 75 -2.69 -17.86 -3.15
CA VAL A 75 -2.40 -19.07 -3.94
C VAL A 75 -1.21 -18.80 -4.83
N ILE A 76 -0.16 -19.61 -4.72
CA ILE A 76 1.10 -19.43 -5.43
C ILE A 76 1.28 -20.60 -6.40
N LEU A 77 1.17 -20.30 -7.69
CA LEU A 77 1.52 -21.21 -8.76
C LEU A 77 3.05 -21.34 -8.80
N HIS A 78 3.54 -22.54 -8.54
CA HIS A 78 4.95 -22.84 -8.40
C HIS A 78 5.29 -24.17 -9.09
N GLY A 79 6.50 -24.66 -8.85
CA GLY A 79 6.94 -26.03 -9.11
C GLY A 79 7.86 -26.05 -10.32
N GLY A 80 8.97 -26.81 -10.21
CA GLY A 80 10.11 -26.73 -11.13
C GLY A 80 10.20 -25.39 -11.85
N GLU A 81 9.71 -25.38 -13.09
CA GLU A 81 9.24 -24.16 -13.76
C GLU A 81 7.73 -24.22 -14.10
N PRO A 82 6.86 -23.38 -13.49
CA PRO A 82 5.41 -23.46 -13.71
C PRO A 82 4.96 -23.09 -15.12
N LEU A 83 5.71 -22.25 -15.84
CA LEU A 83 5.36 -21.87 -17.21
C LEU A 83 5.41 -23.06 -18.19
N LEU A 84 6.10 -24.16 -17.83
CA LEU A 84 6.08 -25.39 -18.61
C LEU A 84 4.70 -26.07 -18.63
N ALA A 85 3.80 -25.74 -17.70
CA ALA A 85 2.41 -26.21 -17.72
C ALA A 85 1.60 -25.63 -18.89
N GLY A 86 2.08 -24.53 -19.49
CA GLY A 86 1.48 -23.88 -20.65
C GLY A 86 0.38 -22.88 -20.29
N ARG A 87 0.25 -21.84 -21.14
CA ARG A 87 -0.64 -20.69 -20.95
C ARG A 87 -2.10 -21.08 -20.67
N ALA A 88 -2.66 -22.01 -21.46
CA ALA A 88 -4.05 -22.42 -21.33
C ALA A 88 -4.35 -23.06 -19.96
N ARG A 89 -3.41 -23.86 -19.43
CA ARG A 89 -3.58 -24.51 -18.12
C ARG A 89 -3.50 -23.51 -16.99
N LEU A 90 -2.56 -22.56 -17.04
CA LEU A 90 -2.44 -21.48 -16.07
C LEU A 90 -3.70 -20.62 -16.01
N ALA A 91 -4.23 -20.21 -17.18
CA ALA A 91 -5.47 -19.44 -17.27
C ALA A 91 -6.68 -20.22 -16.72
N ARG A 92 -6.81 -21.51 -17.07
CA ARG A 92 -7.85 -22.38 -16.50
C ARG A 92 -7.73 -22.46 -14.98
N THR A 93 -6.53 -22.69 -14.45
CA THR A 93 -6.30 -22.77 -13.00
C THR A 93 -6.70 -21.47 -12.30
N ALA A 94 -6.34 -20.31 -12.86
CA ALA A 94 -6.76 -19.01 -12.33
C ALA A 94 -8.29 -18.86 -12.31
N ALA A 95 -8.96 -19.22 -13.41
CA ALA A 95 -10.42 -19.15 -13.52
C ALA A 95 -11.12 -20.09 -12.52
N VAL A 96 -10.61 -21.32 -12.34
CA VAL A 96 -11.18 -22.30 -11.39
C VAL A 96 -10.99 -21.85 -9.95
N LEU A 97 -9.80 -21.38 -9.57
CA LEU A 97 -9.56 -20.87 -8.22
C LEU A 97 -10.43 -19.65 -7.92
N ARG A 98 -10.56 -18.73 -8.88
CA ARG A 98 -11.39 -17.52 -8.73
C ARG A 98 -12.86 -17.87 -8.60
N GLY A 99 -13.37 -18.77 -9.44
CA GLY A 99 -14.76 -19.22 -9.37
C GLY A 99 -15.08 -19.96 -8.08
N ALA A 100 -14.16 -20.76 -7.56
CA ALA A 100 -14.36 -21.50 -6.31
C ALA A 100 -14.36 -20.59 -5.06
N LEU A 101 -13.65 -19.45 -5.11
CA LEU A 101 -13.50 -18.54 -3.96
C LEU A 101 -14.39 -17.29 -4.06
N ASP A 102 -15.13 -17.13 -5.15
CA ASP A 102 -16.04 -16.00 -5.35
C ASP A 102 -17.09 -15.95 -4.23
N GLY A 103 -17.26 -14.76 -3.65
CA GLY A 103 -18.14 -14.55 -2.50
C GLY A 103 -17.67 -15.15 -1.16
N LEU A 104 -16.55 -15.90 -1.11
CA LEU A 104 -16.01 -16.47 0.12
C LEU A 104 -14.89 -15.63 0.74
N CYS A 105 -13.87 -15.26 -0.06
CA CYS A 105 -12.77 -14.40 0.37
C CYS A 105 -12.06 -13.75 -0.82
N GLU A 106 -11.13 -12.83 -0.57
CA GLU A 106 -10.27 -12.30 -1.62
C GLU A 106 -9.18 -13.31 -2.03
N LEU A 107 -9.01 -13.55 -3.33
CA LEU A 107 -7.93 -14.36 -3.88
C LEU A 107 -6.75 -13.47 -4.33
N ASP A 108 -5.60 -13.61 -3.69
CA ASP A 108 -4.31 -13.09 -4.19
C ASP A 108 -3.55 -14.22 -4.91
N LEU A 109 -3.66 -14.24 -6.25
CA LEU A 109 -3.05 -15.25 -7.09
C LEU A 109 -1.67 -14.80 -7.58
N ARG A 110 -0.66 -15.62 -7.27
CA ARG A 110 0.74 -15.33 -7.59
C ARG A 110 1.41 -16.47 -8.33
N MET A 111 2.55 -16.19 -8.95
CA MET A 111 3.39 -17.19 -9.58
C MET A 111 4.88 -16.91 -9.33
N GLN A 112 5.69 -17.97 -9.23
CA GLN A 112 7.15 -17.86 -9.19
C GLN A 112 7.77 -18.57 -10.39
N THR A 113 8.54 -17.85 -11.21
CA THR A 113 9.14 -18.40 -12.44
C THR A 113 10.63 -18.05 -12.56
N ASN A 114 11.37 -18.85 -13.33
CA ASN A 114 12.70 -18.52 -13.81
C ASN A 114 12.69 -17.50 -14.96
N GLY A 115 11.53 -17.20 -15.54
CA GLY A 115 11.33 -16.15 -16.56
C GLY A 115 11.65 -16.57 -17.99
N LEU A 116 12.24 -17.74 -18.26
CA LEU A 116 12.70 -18.13 -19.59
C LEU A 116 11.59 -18.28 -20.64
N ARG A 117 10.35 -18.52 -20.19
CA ARG A 117 9.17 -18.74 -21.03
C ARG A 117 8.23 -17.53 -21.06
N LEU A 118 8.67 -16.38 -20.55
CA LEU A 118 7.90 -15.14 -20.63
C LEU A 118 8.10 -14.50 -22.00
N ASP A 119 7.04 -14.54 -22.80
CA ASP A 119 6.86 -13.79 -24.04
C ASP A 119 5.65 -12.85 -23.93
N GLU A 120 5.36 -12.09 -24.99
CA GLU A 120 4.28 -11.08 -24.99
C GLU A 120 2.92 -11.70 -24.69
N ASP A 121 2.64 -12.88 -25.25
CA ASP A 121 1.37 -13.59 -25.10
C ASP A 121 1.18 -14.16 -23.69
N MET A 122 2.26 -14.66 -23.09
CA MET A 122 2.27 -15.11 -21.71
C MET A 122 2.10 -13.93 -20.75
N CYS A 123 2.88 -12.85 -20.91
CA CYS A 123 2.75 -11.65 -20.09
C CYS A 123 1.35 -11.03 -20.18
N ALA A 124 0.77 -10.95 -21.37
CA ALA A 124 -0.58 -10.47 -21.58
C ALA A 124 -1.62 -11.35 -20.85
N MET A 125 -1.46 -12.68 -20.89
CA MET A 125 -2.35 -13.60 -20.17
C MET A 125 -2.22 -13.43 -18.65
N LEU A 126 -1.00 -13.39 -18.10
CA LEU A 126 -0.77 -13.20 -16.67
C LEU A 126 -1.40 -11.90 -16.18
N ALA A 127 -1.24 -10.82 -16.96
CA ALA A 127 -1.86 -9.54 -16.67
C ALA A 127 -3.39 -9.58 -16.75
N ALA A 128 -3.97 -10.26 -17.75
CA ALA A 128 -5.42 -10.40 -17.89
C ALA A 128 -6.03 -11.22 -16.74
N GLU A 129 -5.34 -12.28 -16.32
CA GLU A 129 -5.77 -13.15 -15.22
C GLU A 129 -5.38 -12.63 -13.83
N GLY A 130 -4.76 -11.45 -13.73
CA GLY A 130 -4.35 -10.88 -12.44
C GLY A 130 -3.36 -11.75 -11.67
N ILE A 131 -2.50 -12.52 -12.37
CA ILE A 131 -1.48 -13.38 -11.76
C ILE A 131 -0.22 -12.54 -11.51
N SER A 132 0.03 -12.21 -10.25
CA SER A 132 1.23 -11.45 -9.86
C SER A 132 2.47 -12.35 -9.84
N THR A 133 3.46 -12.04 -10.67
CA THR A 133 4.55 -12.96 -11.01
C THR A 133 5.89 -12.46 -10.47
N GLY A 134 6.52 -13.26 -9.60
CA GLY A 134 7.90 -13.10 -9.17
C GLY A 134 8.86 -13.79 -10.13
N ILE A 135 9.98 -13.14 -10.44
CA ILE A 135 11.01 -13.68 -11.34
C ILE A 135 12.29 -13.92 -10.53
N SER A 136 12.85 -15.12 -10.64
CA SER A 136 14.11 -15.42 -9.99
C SER A 136 15.31 -14.90 -10.80
N LEU A 137 16.15 -14.07 -10.18
CA LEU A 137 17.35 -13.46 -10.76
C LEU A 137 18.35 -13.17 -9.63
N ASP A 138 19.56 -13.71 -9.74
CA ASP A 138 20.54 -13.70 -8.63
C ASP A 138 21.53 -12.54 -8.68
N GLY A 139 21.24 -11.48 -9.44
CA GLY A 139 22.07 -10.28 -9.54
C GLY A 139 22.48 -9.93 -10.97
N ASP A 140 23.75 -9.59 -11.14
CA ASP A 140 24.33 -9.33 -12.46
C ASP A 140 24.54 -10.63 -13.25
N ARG A 141 25.11 -10.52 -14.46
CA ARG A 141 25.37 -11.69 -15.31
C ARG A 141 26.25 -12.72 -14.62
N ALA A 142 27.34 -12.28 -13.98
CA ALA A 142 28.30 -13.17 -13.36
C ALA A 142 27.67 -13.93 -12.19
N ALA A 143 26.92 -13.25 -11.34
CA ALA A 143 26.21 -13.84 -10.21
C ALA A 143 25.13 -14.82 -10.67
N ASN A 144 24.31 -14.43 -11.65
CA ASN A 144 23.24 -15.29 -12.16
C ASN A 144 23.78 -16.53 -12.89
N ASP A 145 24.67 -16.34 -13.85
CA ASP A 145 25.13 -17.44 -14.72
C ASP A 145 26.13 -18.37 -14.03
N ARG A 146 26.64 -18.00 -12.84
CA ARG A 146 27.38 -18.93 -11.96
C ARG A 146 26.55 -20.15 -11.58
N HIS A 147 25.25 -19.97 -11.39
CA HIS A 147 24.38 -21.00 -10.84
C HIS A 147 23.17 -21.32 -11.72
N ARG A 148 22.56 -20.32 -12.35
CA ARG A 148 21.30 -20.46 -13.11
C ARG A 148 21.59 -20.79 -14.57
N VAL A 149 22.08 -22.01 -14.80
CA VAL A 149 22.44 -22.49 -16.13
C VAL A 149 21.40 -23.44 -16.69
N ARG A 150 21.36 -23.55 -18.01
CA ARG A 150 20.63 -24.62 -18.71
C ARG A 150 21.37 -25.96 -18.54
N ALA A 151 20.72 -27.05 -18.94
CA ALA A 151 21.32 -28.39 -18.86
C ALA A 151 22.61 -28.55 -19.69
N ASP A 152 22.85 -27.69 -20.69
CA ASP A 152 24.08 -27.64 -21.48
C ASP A 152 25.16 -26.72 -20.88
N GLY A 153 24.92 -26.14 -19.70
CA GLY A 153 25.82 -25.21 -19.02
C GLY A 153 25.73 -23.76 -19.50
N THR A 154 24.86 -23.43 -20.46
CA THR A 154 24.72 -22.05 -20.94
C THR A 154 23.98 -21.18 -19.93
N GLY A 155 24.44 -19.92 -19.79
CA GLY A 155 23.85 -18.92 -18.90
C GLY A 155 22.43 -18.52 -19.26
N SER A 156 21.66 -18.05 -18.27
CA SER A 156 20.26 -17.65 -18.42
C SER A 156 20.03 -16.15 -18.34
N TYR A 157 21.01 -15.37 -17.87
CA TYR A 157 20.85 -13.97 -17.48
C TYR A 157 20.16 -13.11 -18.54
N ASP A 158 20.62 -13.18 -19.79
CA ASP A 158 20.07 -12.34 -20.87
C ASP A 158 18.59 -12.63 -21.13
N ALA A 159 18.19 -13.90 -21.04
CA ALA A 159 16.79 -14.27 -21.23
C ALA A 159 15.94 -13.78 -20.06
N VAL A 160 16.43 -13.91 -18.84
CA VAL A 160 15.73 -13.45 -17.63
C VAL A 160 15.59 -11.93 -17.62
N VAL A 161 16.64 -11.16 -17.92
CA VAL A 161 16.57 -9.69 -17.97
C VAL A 161 15.60 -9.21 -19.05
N ARG A 162 15.56 -9.87 -20.23
CA ARG A 162 14.54 -9.57 -21.24
C ARG A 162 13.13 -9.82 -20.71
N ALA A 163 12.92 -10.94 -20.03
CA ALA A 163 11.64 -11.29 -19.41
C ALA A 163 11.22 -10.28 -18.33
N VAL A 164 12.15 -9.85 -17.47
CA VAL A 164 11.90 -8.81 -16.45
C VAL A 164 11.49 -7.49 -17.09
N ARG A 165 12.21 -7.04 -18.13
CA ARG A 165 11.86 -5.81 -18.84
C ARG A 165 10.51 -5.91 -19.56
N LEU A 166 10.19 -7.06 -20.11
CA LEU A 166 8.91 -7.31 -20.78
C LEU A 166 7.75 -7.25 -19.77
N LEU A 167 7.83 -8.04 -18.70
CA LEU A 167 6.82 -8.06 -17.63
C LEU A 167 6.73 -6.71 -16.91
N GLY A 168 7.85 -6.00 -16.79
CA GLY A 168 7.94 -4.67 -16.19
C GLY A 168 7.46 -3.53 -17.10
N SER A 169 7.17 -3.79 -18.37
CA SER A 169 6.66 -2.76 -19.30
C SER A 169 5.31 -2.20 -18.83
N PRO A 170 4.94 -0.95 -19.18
CA PRO A 170 3.68 -0.34 -18.72
C PRO A 170 2.43 -1.19 -18.99
N ARG A 171 2.43 -1.99 -20.08
CA ARG A 171 1.32 -2.87 -20.43
C ARG A 171 1.15 -4.04 -19.45
N HIS A 172 2.24 -4.59 -18.95
CA HIS A 172 2.26 -5.83 -18.17
C HIS A 172 2.63 -5.62 -16.70
N ARG A 173 3.04 -4.40 -16.30
CA ARG A 173 3.59 -4.07 -14.98
C ARG A 173 2.75 -4.54 -13.80
N ARG A 174 1.41 -4.56 -13.94
CA ARG A 174 0.48 -5.07 -12.92
C ARG A 174 0.68 -6.55 -12.58
N ALA A 175 1.24 -7.33 -13.49
CA ALA A 175 1.58 -8.74 -13.30
C ALA A 175 3.00 -8.94 -12.76
N PHE A 176 3.79 -7.88 -12.53
CA PHE A 176 5.13 -8.00 -11.98
C PHE A 176 5.07 -7.88 -10.45
N ALA A 177 5.44 -8.93 -9.73
CA ALA A 177 5.43 -8.96 -8.26
C ALA A 177 6.78 -8.58 -7.64
N GLY A 178 7.89 -8.78 -8.37
CA GLY A 178 9.24 -8.51 -7.86
C GLY A 178 10.27 -9.55 -8.30
N LEU A 179 11.48 -9.40 -7.76
CA LEU A 179 12.63 -10.27 -8.01
C LEU A 179 12.95 -11.11 -6.78
N LEU A 180 13.39 -12.35 -7.00
CA LEU A 180 13.86 -13.25 -5.96
C LEU A 180 15.32 -13.61 -6.26
N CYS A 181 16.21 -13.29 -5.32
CA CYS A 181 17.65 -13.45 -5.45
C CYS A 181 18.15 -14.41 -4.38
N THR A 182 18.67 -15.57 -4.77
CA THR A 182 19.38 -16.46 -3.85
C THR A 182 20.78 -15.92 -3.61
N ILE A 183 21.16 -15.78 -2.33
CA ILE A 183 22.41 -15.13 -1.94
C ILE A 183 23.58 -16.10 -2.14
N ASP A 184 24.59 -15.65 -2.89
CA ASP A 184 25.92 -16.25 -2.94
C ASP A 184 26.97 -15.23 -2.45
N VAL A 185 27.63 -15.56 -1.35
CA VAL A 185 28.61 -14.71 -0.65
C VAL A 185 29.93 -14.53 -1.42
N ASN A 186 30.11 -15.26 -2.51
CA ASN A 186 31.23 -15.08 -3.44
C ASN A 186 31.00 -13.92 -4.43
N ASN A 187 29.76 -13.46 -4.57
CA ASN A 187 29.44 -12.30 -5.39
C ASN A 187 29.57 -11.00 -4.58
N ASP A 188 29.90 -9.91 -5.25
CA ASP A 188 29.90 -8.58 -4.64
C ASP A 188 28.44 -8.18 -4.30
N PRO A 189 28.10 -7.98 -3.00
CA PRO A 189 26.76 -7.60 -2.59
C PRO A 189 26.25 -6.32 -3.26
N THR A 190 27.13 -5.33 -3.44
CA THR A 190 26.74 -4.04 -4.02
C THR A 190 26.43 -4.19 -5.49
N ALA A 191 27.27 -4.92 -6.25
CA ALA A 191 27.03 -5.18 -7.67
C ALA A 191 25.72 -5.96 -7.90
N VAL A 192 25.44 -6.97 -7.08
CA VAL A 192 24.17 -7.71 -7.11
C VAL A 192 22.99 -6.78 -6.86
N TYR A 193 23.05 -5.99 -5.79
CA TYR A 193 21.99 -5.02 -5.46
C TYR A 193 21.77 -4.01 -6.60
N GLU A 194 22.83 -3.40 -7.12
CA GLU A 194 22.74 -2.38 -8.17
C GLU A 194 22.17 -2.94 -9.47
N ALA A 195 22.55 -4.18 -9.84
CA ALA A 195 22.01 -4.86 -11.00
C ALA A 195 20.49 -5.13 -10.87
N LEU A 196 20.03 -5.54 -9.69
CA LEU A 196 18.60 -5.74 -9.42
C LEU A 196 17.86 -4.40 -9.38
N ALA A 197 18.43 -3.38 -8.75
CA ALA A 197 17.84 -2.05 -8.63
C ALA A 197 17.66 -1.36 -9.99
N ALA A 198 18.61 -1.54 -10.91
CA ALA A 198 18.53 -0.99 -12.28
C ALA A 198 17.37 -1.54 -13.11
N LEU A 199 16.71 -2.62 -12.66
CA LEU A 199 15.51 -3.18 -13.29
C LEU A 199 14.20 -2.60 -12.73
N GLU A 200 14.29 -1.64 -11.81
CA GLU A 200 13.17 -0.96 -11.15
C GLU A 200 12.07 -1.95 -10.66
N PRO A 201 12.44 -2.96 -9.85
CA PRO A 201 11.49 -3.98 -9.44
C PRO A 201 10.47 -3.43 -8.43
N PRO A 202 9.23 -3.95 -8.40
CA PRO A 202 8.25 -3.61 -7.37
C PRO A 202 8.68 -3.99 -5.94
N ARG A 203 9.54 -5.00 -5.83
CA ARG A 203 10.08 -5.60 -4.59
C ARG A 203 11.29 -6.48 -4.95
N VAL A 204 12.21 -6.63 -4.01
CA VAL A 204 13.25 -7.67 -4.07
C VAL A 204 13.22 -8.54 -2.80
N ASP A 205 13.42 -9.84 -2.96
CA ASP A 205 13.62 -10.78 -1.87
C ASP A 205 15.02 -11.39 -1.96
N PHE A 206 15.88 -11.09 -0.98
CA PHE A 206 17.15 -11.77 -0.80
C PHE A 206 16.95 -13.01 0.06
N LEU A 207 17.28 -14.18 -0.50
CA LEU A 207 17.00 -15.49 0.09
C LEU A 207 18.30 -16.15 0.53
N LEU A 208 18.40 -16.51 1.81
CA LEU A 208 19.45 -17.40 2.28
C LEU A 208 19.32 -18.76 1.59
N PRO A 209 20.40 -19.35 1.06
CA PRO A 209 20.38 -20.71 0.53
C PRO A 209 19.84 -21.68 1.59
N HIS A 210 19.06 -22.67 1.17
CA HIS A 210 18.61 -23.68 2.11
C HIS A 210 19.78 -24.58 2.53
N ALA A 211 20.02 -24.66 3.83
CA ALA A 211 21.08 -25.45 4.43
C ALA A 211 20.60 -26.02 5.78
N THR A 212 21.27 -27.05 6.27
CA THR A 212 21.01 -27.65 7.58
C THR A 212 22.32 -27.75 8.36
N TRP A 213 22.32 -28.19 9.61
CA TRP A 213 23.58 -28.48 10.31
C TRP A 213 24.29 -29.72 9.78
N ASP A 214 23.55 -30.63 9.13
CA ASP A 214 24.14 -31.81 8.48
C ASP A 214 24.85 -31.43 7.18
N HIS A 215 24.31 -30.43 6.48
CA HIS A 215 24.87 -29.85 5.26
C HIS A 215 24.93 -28.32 5.39
N PRO A 216 25.88 -27.79 6.19
CA PRO A 216 25.97 -26.36 6.44
C PRO A 216 26.37 -25.60 5.16
N PRO A 217 26.04 -24.31 5.07
CA PRO A 217 26.53 -23.48 3.97
C PRO A 217 28.05 -23.47 3.98
N ALA A 218 28.67 -23.22 2.83
CA ALA A 218 30.13 -23.11 2.74
C ALA A 218 30.63 -22.01 3.71
N ARG A 219 31.49 -22.39 4.66
CA ARG A 219 32.07 -21.47 5.64
C ARG A 219 33.54 -21.26 5.30
N ASP A 220 33.90 -20.01 5.10
CA ASP A 220 35.30 -19.58 5.08
C ASP A 220 35.69 -19.15 6.51
N PRO A 221 36.59 -19.88 7.19
CA PRO A 221 37.01 -19.54 8.55
C PRO A 221 37.66 -18.16 8.67
N THR A 222 38.24 -17.65 7.59
CA THR A 222 38.84 -16.30 7.53
C THR A 222 37.78 -15.20 7.43
N ARG A 223 36.54 -15.59 7.11
CA ARG A 223 35.40 -14.72 6.84
C ARG A 223 34.15 -15.18 7.63
N PRO A 224 34.18 -15.18 8.98
CA PRO A 224 33.03 -15.60 9.80
C PRO A 224 31.79 -14.74 9.52
N ALA A 225 30.58 -15.29 9.62
CA ALA A 225 29.32 -14.58 9.31
C ALA A 225 29.31 -13.89 7.93
N ALA A 226 29.66 -14.64 6.88
CA ALA A 226 29.75 -14.11 5.53
C ALA A 226 28.40 -13.59 4.99
N TYR A 227 27.28 -14.22 5.36
CA TYR A 227 25.96 -13.78 4.93
C TYR A 227 25.53 -12.50 5.65
N ALA A 228 25.88 -12.32 6.93
CA ALA A 228 25.64 -11.05 7.63
C ALA A 228 26.38 -9.91 6.94
N ARG A 229 27.68 -10.05 6.68
CA ARG A 229 28.45 -8.99 6.00
C ARG A 229 27.86 -8.65 4.62
N TRP A 230 27.46 -9.67 3.87
CA TRP A 230 26.84 -9.50 2.56
C TRP A 230 25.53 -8.72 2.67
N LEU A 231 24.62 -9.15 3.55
CA LEU A 231 23.31 -8.52 3.75
C LEU A 231 23.41 -7.12 4.37
N ILE A 232 24.37 -6.88 5.27
CA ILE A 232 24.63 -5.56 5.85
C ILE A 232 25.07 -4.58 4.75
N ALA A 233 26.00 -4.98 3.87
CA ALA A 233 26.42 -4.15 2.76
C ALA A 233 25.24 -3.77 1.84
N VAL A 234 24.35 -4.72 1.54
CA VAL A 234 23.13 -4.45 0.77
C VAL A 234 22.16 -3.55 1.54
N TYR A 235 21.94 -3.77 2.83
CA TYR A 235 21.05 -2.96 3.67
C TYR A 235 21.51 -1.50 3.74
N ASP A 236 22.82 -1.27 3.94
CA ASP A 236 23.40 0.07 4.02
C ASP A 236 23.28 0.81 2.67
N ARG A 237 23.59 0.12 1.56
CA ARG A 237 23.45 0.68 0.21
C ARG A 237 21.99 1.01 -0.12
N TRP A 238 21.08 0.07 0.14
CA TRP A 238 19.65 0.24 -0.06
C TRP A 238 19.06 1.39 0.77
N THR A 239 19.53 1.55 2.00
CA THR A 239 19.14 2.66 2.87
C THR A 239 19.69 3.99 2.36
N ALA A 240 20.95 4.03 1.92
CA ALA A 240 21.58 5.21 1.32
C ALA A 240 20.85 5.68 0.05
N ASP A 241 20.33 4.74 -0.74
CA ASP A 241 19.50 5.03 -1.93
C ASP A 241 18.04 5.41 -1.60
N ARG A 242 17.73 5.62 -0.32
CA ARG A 242 16.37 5.96 0.16
C ARG A 242 15.33 4.88 -0.14
N ARG A 243 15.76 3.61 -0.12
CA ARG A 243 14.89 2.42 -0.21
C ARG A 243 14.02 2.44 -1.48
N PRO A 244 14.61 2.40 -2.68
CA PRO A 244 13.90 2.58 -3.96
C PRO A 244 12.80 1.54 -4.20
N PHE A 245 12.88 0.39 -3.53
CA PHE A 245 11.86 -0.65 -3.50
C PHE A 245 11.83 -1.35 -2.13
N PRO A 246 10.72 -1.99 -1.74
CA PRO A 246 10.65 -2.86 -0.56
C PRO A 246 11.60 -4.06 -0.67
N VAL A 247 12.23 -4.43 0.43
CA VAL A 247 13.01 -5.66 0.56
C VAL A 247 12.43 -6.50 1.69
N ARG A 248 11.79 -7.64 1.39
CA ARG A 248 10.96 -8.36 2.39
C ARG A 248 11.73 -8.75 3.64
N LEU A 249 12.98 -9.19 3.50
CA LEU A 249 13.85 -9.52 4.62
C LEU A 249 14.09 -8.30 5.52
N PHE A 250 14.47 -7.16 4.95
CA PHE A 250 14.76 -5.95 5.73
C PHE A 250 13.49 -5.34 6.32
N ASP A 251 12.39 -5.33 5.58
CA ASP A 251 11.09 -4.88 6.09
C ASP A 251 10.63 -5.74 7.28
N SER A 252 10.89 -7.05 7.27
CA SER A 252 10.64 -7.93 8.42
C SER A 252 11.52 -7.60 9.63
N LEU A 253 12.78 -7.24 9.42
CA LEU A 253 13.69 -6.83 10.49
C LEU A 253 13.25 -5.50 11.12
N GLU A 254 12.87 -4.52 10.31
CA GLU A 254 12.31 -3.24 10.78
C GLU A 254 10.96 -3.42 11.48
N ALA A 255 10.10 -4.33 11.00
CA ALA A 255 8.86 -4.69 11.69
C ALA A 255 9.17 -5.29 13.07
N GLY A 256 10.12 -6.22 13.15
CA GLY A 256 10.56 -6.81 14.41
C GLY A 256 11.18 -5.78 15.37
N ARG A 257 11.94 -4.80 14.86
CA ARG A 257 12.45 -3.66 15.63
C ARG A 257 11.33 -2.86 16.30
N ASP A 258 10.19 -2.71 15.63
CA ASP A 258 9.00 -2.04 16.15
C ASP A 258 8.06 -2.98 16.94
N GLY A 259 8.46 -4.22 17.21
CA GLY A 259 7.63 -5.22 17.90
C GLY A 259 6.44 -5.74 17.09
N ARG A 260 6.43 -5.52 15.77
CA ARG A 260 5.42 -6.02 14.83
C ARG A 260 5.82 -7.40 14.28
N GLU A 261 4.84 -8.10 13.71
CA GLU A 261 5.06 -9.39 13.06
C GLU A 261 5.91 -9.30 11.78
N SER A 262 6.63 -10.38 11.49
CA SER A 262 7.44 -10.55 10.28
C SER A 262 6.58 -10.83 9.05
N PHE A 263 7.01 -10.35 7.88
CA PHE A 263 6.44 -10.66 6.57
C PHE A 263 7.00 -11.93 5.92
N THR A 264 7.78 -12.74 6.65
CA THR A 264 8.36 -14.00 6.17
C THR A 264 8.39 -15.03 7.29
N GLU A 265 8.18 -16.31 6.95
CA GLU A 265 8.34 -17.43 7.89
C GLU A 265 9.79 -17.69 8.30
N SER A 266 10.76 -17.13 7.59
CA SER A 266 12.19 -17.25 7.93
C SER A 266 12.59 -16.46 9.17
N LEU A 267 11.74 -15.54 9.64
CA LEU A 267 11.97 -14.63 10.77
C LEU A 267 10.71 -14.47 11.62
N GLY A 268 10.89 -14.14 12.90
CA GLY A 268 9.82 -13.93 13.85
C GLY A 268 9.23 -15.21 14.42
N LEU A 269 8.42 -15.06 15.48
CA LEU A 269 7.77 -16.17 16.19
C LEU A 269 6.40 -16.56 15.60
N GLY A 270 6.07 -16.01 14.43
CA GLY A 270 4.80 -16.27 13.76
C GLY A 270 4.63 -17.75 13.41
N SER A 271 3.40 -18.22 13.42
CA SER A 271 3.08 -19.59 13.05
C SER A 271 2.94 -19.71 11.53
N PRO A 272 3.70 -20.59 10.86
CA PRO A 272 3.56 -20.77 9.42
C PRO A 272 2.21 -21.40 9.07
N ASP A 273 1.48 -20.71 8.19
CA ASP A 273 0.13 -21.00 7.69
C ASP A 273 0.13 -21.42 6.20
N LEU A 274 1.28 -21.96 5.76
CA LEU A 274 1.53 -22.45 4.41
C LEU A 274 1.35 -23.96 4.30
N VAL A 275 0.72 -24.38 3.22
CA VAL A 275 0.62 -25.79 2.77
C VAL A 275 0.99 -25.90 1.28
N VAL A 276 1.60 -27.02 0.90
CA VAL A 276 1.97 -27.32 -0.49
C VAL A 276 1.04 -28.40 -1.05
N VAL A 277 0.63 -28.24 -2.29
CA VAL A 277 -0.04 -29.29 -3.08
C VAL A 277 0.85 -29.62 -4.28
N GLU A 278 1.29 -30.87 -4.34
CA GLU A 278 2.17 -31.37 -5.38
C GLU A 278 1.41 -31.76 -6.67
N THR A 279 2.14 -32.04 -7.75
CA THR A 279 1.54 -32.26 -9.08
C THR A 279 0.59 -33.47 -9.16
N ASP A 280 0.76 -34.44 -8.27
CA ASP A 280 -0.12 -35.61 -8.11
C ASP A 280 -1.32 -35.35 -7.19
N GLY A 281 -1.30 -34.27 -6.40
CA GLY A 281 -2.32 -33.93 -5.42
C GLY A 281 -1.99 -34.32 -3.98
N GLU A 282 -0.77 -34.81 -3.70
CA GLU A 282 -0.29 -34.94 -2.33
C GLU A 282 -0.26 -33.59 -1.63
N ILE A 283 -0.68 -33.56 -0.37
CA ILE A 283 -0.61 -32.40 0.50
C ILE A 283 0.69 -32.54 1.31
N GLU A 284 1.59 -31.58 1.17
CA GLU A 284 2.87 -31.55 1.87
C GLU A 284 2.95 -30.33 2.82
N GLN A 285 3.84 -30.45 3.80
CA GLN A 285 4.38 -29.30 4.51
C GLN A 285 5.21 -28.42 3.55
N ALA A 286 5.86 -27.39 4.08
CA ALA A 286 6.67 -26.50 3.26
C ALA A 286 7.79 -27.24 2.50
N ASP A 287 7.96 -26.89 1.24
CA ASP A 287 8.84 -27.58 0.29
C ASP A 287 10.33 -27.49 0.64
N TRP A 288 10.77 -26.46 1.37
CA TRP A 288 12.13 -26.35 1.87
C TRP A 288 12.52 -27.48 2.83
N LEU A 289 11.55 -28.23 3.40
CA LEU A 289 11.84 -29.44 4.18
C LEU A 289 12.52 -30.54 3.35
N LYS A 290 12.44 -30.48 2.02
CA LYS A 290 13.19 -31.37 1.10
C LYS A 290 14.71 -31.31 1.29
N THR A 291 15.21 -30.26 1.97
CA THR A 291 16.62 -30.15 2.36
C THR A 291 17.02 -31.00 3.57
N VAL A 292 16.05 -31.43 4.37
CA VAL A 292 16.28 -32.13 5.64
C VAL A 292 16.56 -33.62 5.42
N ALA A 293 15.63 -34.32 4.78
CA ALA A 293 15.71 -35.75 4.53
C ALA A 293 14.72 -36.16 3.43
N PRO A 294 14.89 -37.33 2.79
CA PRO A 294 13.88 -37.87 1.88
C PRO A 294 12.52 -38.02 2.58
N GLY A 295 11.46 -37.54 1.95
CA GLY A 295 10.08 -37.59 2.44
C GLY A 295 9.76 -36.62 3.59
N ALA A 296 10.70 -35.77 4.02
CA ALA A 296 10.51 -34.87 5.17
C ALA A 296 9.27 -33.95 5.10
N PRO A 297 8.85 -33.41 3.92
CA PRO A 297 7.62 -32.63 3.83
C PRO A 297 6.34 -33.45 3.90
N GLY A 298 6.41 -34.77 3.74
CA GLY A 298 5.25 -35.64 3.58
C GLY A 298 4.30 -35.58 4.77
N THR A 299 3.00 -35.60 4.48
CA THR A 299 1.93 -35.66 5.50
C THR A 299 1.07 -36.93 5.39
N GLY A 300 1.15 -37.64 4.25
CA GLY A 300 0.26 -38.75 3.91
C GLY A 300 -1.12 -38.33 3.40
N PHE A 301 -1.46 -37.04 3.41
CA PHE A 301 -2.75 -36.52 2.95
C PHE A 301 -2.78 -36.22 1.46
N HIS A 302 -3.98 -36.21 0.88
CA HIS A 302 -4.19 -35.99 -0.55
C HIS A 302 -5.48 -35.21 -0.80
N VAL A 303 -5.46 -34.21 -1.71
CA VAL A 303 -6.60 -33.29 -1.93
C VAL A 303 -7.92 -33.97 -2.33
N LEU A 304 -7.83 -35.13 -3.00
CA LEU A 304 -9.00 -35.96 -3.35
C LEU A 304 -9.63 -36.69 -2.16
N ARG A 305 -8.92 -36.84 -1.05
CA ARG A 305 -9.35 -37.70 0.08
C ARG A 305 -9.47 -36.93 1.38
N ASN A 306 -8.76 -35.81 1.52
CA ASN A 306 -8.59 -35.12 2.79
C ASN A 306 -8.85 -33.62 2.68
N SER A 307 -9.35 -33.03 3.77
CA SER A 307 -9.52 -31.58 3.89
C SER A 307 -8.21 -30.90 4.31
N PHE A 308 -8.13 -29.59 4.12
CA PHE A 308 -7.01 -28.81 4.63
C PHE A 308 -7.03 -28.68 6.16
N ASP A 309 -8.19 -28.78 6.79
CA ASP A 309 -8.29 -28.82 8.25
C ASP A 309 -7.75 -30.12 8.85
N GLU A 310 -7.99 -31.26 8.19
CA GLU A 310 -7.34 -32.53 8.55
C GLU A 310 -5.82 -32.41 8.43
N ALA A 311 -5.34 -31.81 7.33
CA ALA A 311 -3.92 -31.57 7.14
C ALA A 311 -3.35 -30.60 8.20
N ALA A 312 -4.06 -29.55 8.59
CA ALA A 312 -3.62 -28.58 9.60
C ALA A 312 -3.43 -29.21 11.00
N ALA A 313 -4.10 -30.33 11.28
CA ALA A 313 -3.94 -31.10 12.50
C ALA A 313 -2.71 -32.03 12.50
N HIS A 314 -1.98 -32.15 11.37
CA HIS A 314 -0.78 -32.98 11.29
C HIS A 314 0.30 -32.49 12.28
N PRO A 315 0.98 -33.40 13.02
CA PRO A 315 2.01 -33.02 13.99
C PRO A 315 3.13 -32.12 13.42
N GLY A 316 3.48 -32.31 12.15
CA GLY A 316 4.47 -31.48 11.45
C GLY A 316 4.08 -30.01 11.30
N PHE A 317 2.79 -29.68 11.19
CA PHE A 317 2.35 -28.28 11.23
C PHE A 317 2.26 -27.76 12.66
N LEU A 318 1.73 -28.58 13.58
CA LEU A 318 1.51 -28.18 14.98
C LEU A 318 2.80 -27.86 15.72
N VAL A 319 3.89 -28.62 15.50
CA VAL A 319 5.18 -28.38 16.17
C VAL A 319 5.76 -27.00 15.86
N ARG A 320 5.45 -26.43 14.69
CA ARG A 320 5.92 -25.10 14.27
C ARG A 320 5.12 -23.95 14.89
N ARG A 321 4.06 -24.25 15.67
CA ARG A 321 3.18 -23.26 16.31
C ARG A 321 3.47 -23.06 17.79
N GLN A 322 4.51 -23.72 18.30
CA GLN A 322 4.91 -23.65 19.70
C GLN A 322 5.57 -22.30 20.08
N GLY A 323 5.77 -21.40 19.11
CA GLY A 323 6.37 -20.09 19.34
C GLY A 323 7.75 -20.21 19.99
N LEU A 324 7.98 -19.41 21.04
CA LEU A 324 9.25 -19.37 21.77
C LEU A 324 9.56 -20.69 22.51
N ASP A 325 8.53 -21.38 23.02
CA ASP A 325 8.69 -22.61 23.81
C ASP A 325 9.17 -23.79 22.96
N GLY A 326 8.92 -23.75 21.65
CA GLY A 326 9.39 -24.74 20.67
C GLY A 326 10.81 -24.51 20.14
N LEU A 327 11.58 -23.61 20.77
CA LEU A 327 12.95 -23.28 20.38
C LEU A 327 13.99 -23.85 21.36
N SER A 328 15.21 -24.05 20.86
CA SER A 328 16.35 -24.49 21.67
C SER A 328 16.65 -23.56 22.84
N ALA A 329 17.31 -24.09 23.89
CA ALA A 329 17.71 -23.29 25.06
C ALA A 329 18.52 -22.05 24.65
N THR A 330 19.46 -22.19 23.71
CA THR A 330 20.23 -21.07 23.15
C THR A 330 19.35 -19.98 22.55
N CYS A 331 18.27 -20.34 21.85
CA CYS A 331 17.34 -19.36 21.28
C CYS A 331 16.50 -18.70 22.37
N ARG A 332 16.01 -19.47 23.36
CA ARG A 332 15.18 -18.94 24.46
C ARG A 332 15.94 -17.92 25.32
N ASP A 333 17.26 -18.07 25.44
CA ASP A 333 18.13 -17.15 26.17
C ASP A 333 18.64 -15.97 25.30
N CYS A 334 18.31 -15.93 24.01
CA CYS A 334 18.87 -14.94 23.07
C CYS A 334 18.08 -13.61 23.06
N SER A 335 18.80 -12.48 23.14
CA SER A 335 18.22 -11.13 23.20
C SER A 335 17.40 -10.73 21.96
N VAL A 336 17.68 -11.30 20.79
CA VAL A 336 17.02 -10.95 19.52
C VAL A 336 16.02 -12.01 19.03
N VAL A 337 15.74 -13.05 19.83
CA VAL A 337 14.92 -14.20 19.41
C VAL A 337 13.51 -13.81 18.97
N ARG A 338 12.93 -12.75 19.54
CA ARG A 338 11.60 -12.26 19.13
C ARG A 338 11.59 -11.74 17.69
N ILE A 339 12.75 -11.27 17.19
CA ILE A 339 12.91 -10.81 15.80
C ILE A 339 13.30 -11.98 14.89
N CYS A 340 14.27 -12.82 15.30
CA CYS A 340 14.75 -13.89 14.43
C CYS A 340 13.87 -15.15 14.41
N GLY A 341 13.12 -15.43 15.47
CA GLY A 341 12.30 -16.64 15.60
C GLY A 341 13.07 -17.96 15.67
N GLY A 342 14.39 -17.90 15.88
CA GLY A 342 15.28 -19.04 15.69
C GLY A 342 15.66 -19.32 14.23
N GLY A 343 15.26 -18.46 13.29
CA GLY A 343 15.43 -18.63 11.85
C GLY A 343 14.44 -19.63 11.24
N LEU A 344 14.56 -19.86 9.93
CA LEU A 344 13.71 -20.84 9.23
C LEU A 344 13.83 -22.23 9.87
N TYR A 345 12.70 -22.89 10.14
CA TYR A 345 12.65 -24.16 10.86
C TYR A 345 13.57 -25.24 10.26
N GLY A 346 13.60 -25.38 8.92
CA GLY A 346 14.48 -26.34 8.22
C GLY A 346 15.97 -26.09 8.46
N HIS A 347 16.38 -24.83 8.65
CA HIS A 347 17.78 -24.46 8.91
C HIS A 347 18.27 -24.90 10.29
N ARG A 348 17.40 -25.40 11.15
CA ARG A 348 17.72 -25.88 12.50
C ARG A 348 17.99 -27.38 12.55
N HIS A 349 17.75 -28.11 11.45
CA HIS A 349 17.86 -29.56 11.46
C HIS A 349 19.31 -30.01 11.65
N ARG A 350 19.52 -30.99 12.52
CA ARG A 350 20.75 -31.77 12.69
C ARG A 350 20.39 -33.22 13.00
N ALA A 351 21.10 -34.18 12.42
CA ALA A 351 21.00 -35.59 12.80
C ALA A 351 21.28 -35.77 14.31
N GLY A 352 20.45 -36.55 14.99
CA GLY A 352 20.53 -36.80 16.43
C GLY A 352 19.72 -35.83 17.29
N SER A 353 19.86 -34.51 17.10
CA SER A 353 19.10 -33.50 17.88
C SER A 353 17.85 -32.96 17.16
N GLY A 354 17.60 -33.36 15.91
CA GLY A 354 16.44 -32.94 15.14
C GLY A 354 16.41 -31.43 14.94
N PHE A 355 15.30 -30.79 15.28
CA PHE A 355 15.08 -29.33 15.12
C PHE A 355 15.36 -28.51 16.38
N ASP A 356 15.87 -29.13 17.45
CA ASP A 356 16.21 -28.48 18.73
C ASP A 356 17.60 -27.85 18.69
N ASN A 357 17.84 -27.02 17.67
CA ASN A 357 19.10 -26.30 17.48
C ASN A 357 18.77 -24.85 17.07
N PRO A 358 19.67 -23.88 17.30
CA PRO A 358 19.60 -22.61 16.58
C PRO A 358 19.74 -22.84 15.08
N SER A 359 19.26 -21.90 14.25
CA SER A 359 19.50 -21.95 12.80
C SER A 359 21.00 -22.08 12.47
N VAL A 360 21.33 -22.77 11.38
CA VAL A 360 22.69 -22.83 10.84
C VAL A 360 23.24 -21.45 10.45
N TYR A 361 22.36 -20.46 10.29
CA TYR A 361 22.66 -19.03 10.07
C TYR A 361 22.55 -18.18 11.35
N CYS A 362 22.59 -18.78 12.55
CA CYS A 362 22.34 -18.04 13.80
C CYS A 362 23.31 -16.85 14.00
N ASP A 363 24.62 -17.03 13.79
CA ASP A 363 25.60 -15.94 13.93
C ASP A 363 25.35 -14.84 12.87
N ASP A 364 24.98 -15.23 11.64
CA ASP A 364 24.66 -14.28 10.59
C ASP A 364 23.42 -13.44 10.93
N LEU A 365 22.33 -14.10 11.34
CA LEU A 365 21.09 -13.42 11.71
C LEU A 365 21.29 -12.53 12.93
N PHE A 366 22.04 -12.98 13.94
CA PHE A 366 22.33 -12.19 15.14
C PHE A 366 23.04 -10.89 14.79
N ARG A 367 24.07 -10.93 13.95
CA ARG A 367 24.83 -9.75 13.53
C ARG A 367 24.03 -8.81 12.63
N LEU A 368 23.27 -9.36 11.67
CA LEU A 368 22.41 -8.56 10.81
C LEU A 368 21.34 -7.82 11.63
N ILE A 369 20.67 -8.52 12.56
CA ILE A 369 19.67 -7.89 13.43
C ILE A 369 20.32 -6.83 14.32
N GLY A 370 21.48 -7.12 14.92
CA GLY A 370 22.23 -6.15 15.72
C GLY A 370 22.50 -4.86 14.93
N HIS A 371 23.00 -4.99 13.70
CA HIS A 371 23.22 -3.86 12.79
C HIS A 371 21.95 -3.04 12.53
N VAL A 372 20.84 -3.69 12.22
CA VAL A 372 19.55 -3.00 11.96
C VAL A 372 19.02 -2.28 13.21
N LEU A 373 19.21 -2.85 14.40
CA LEU A 373 18.78 -2.23 15.66
C LEU A 373 19.60 -0.97 15.98
N GLU A 374 20.91 -1.01 15.71
CA GLU A 374 21.84 0.12 15.92
C GLU A 374 21.75 1.18 14.81
N ALA A 375 21.37 0.78 13.59
CA ALA A 375 21.25 1.68 12.46
C ALA A 375 20.22 2.80 12.72
N PRO A 376 20.50 4.05 12.26
CA PRO A 376 19.52 5.12 12.26
C PRO A 376 18.22 4.66 11.63
N ARG A 377 17.07 5.05 12.21
CA ARG A 377 15.77 4.64 11.65
C ARG A 377 15.69 5.04 10.18
N PRO A 378 15.56 4.08 9.24
CA PRO A 378 15.43 4.43 7.85
C PRO A 378 14.13 5.19 7.62
N ARG A 379 14.17 6.24 6.82
CA ARG A 379 12.94 6.90 6.35
C ARG A 379 12.10 5.85 5.60
N PRO A 380 10.75 5.88 5.72
CA PRO A 380 9.90 4.98 4.94
C PRO A 380 10.20 5.14 3.43
N PRO A 381 10.08 4.07 2.63
CA PRO A 381 10.37 4.15 1.21
C PRO A 381 9.48 5.21 0.58
N ALA A 382 10.08 6.16 -0.13
CA ALA A 382 9.31 7.07 -0.97
C ALA A 382 8.70 6.21 -2.08
N ARG A 383 7.40 5.90 -1.98
CA ARG A 383 6.67 5.39 -3.15
C ARG A 383 6.42 6.60 -4.04
N PRO A 384 7.13 6.80 -5.15
CA PRO A 384 6.80 7.89 -6.04
C PRO A 384 5.36 7.68 -6.52
N HIS A 385 4.54 8.73 -6.45
CA HIS A 385 3.27 8.72 -7.15
C HIS A 385 3.60 8.72 -8.64
N VAL A 386 3.20 7.67 -9.34
CA VAL A 386 3.46 7.54 -10.77
C VAL A 386 2.19 7.90 -11.52
N LEU A 387 2.24 9.01 -12.24
CA LEU A 387 1.26 9.30 -13.29
C LEU A 387 1.79 8.67 -14.58
N THR A 388 1.02 7.76 -15.18
CA THR A 388 1.44 7.15 -16.46
C THR A 388 1.57 8.24 -17.53
N ALA A 389 2.44 8.05 -18.53
CA ALA A 389 2.58 9.03 -19.61
C ALA A 389 1.24 9.32 -20.31
N ARG A 390 0.42 8.28 -20.52
CA ARG A 390 -0.95 8.42 -21.03
C ARG A 390 -1.85 9.22 -20.09
N GLY A 391 -1.79 8.96 -18.79
CA GLY A 391 -2.57 9.68 -17.78
C GLY A 391 -2.17 11.15 -17.70
N PHE A 392 -0.87 11.44 -17.75
CA PHE A 392 -0.33 12.80 -17.84
C PHE A 392 -0.86 13.50 -19.09
N ASP A 393 -0.73 12.87 -20.27
CA ASP A 393 -1.20 13.45 -21.53
C ASP A 393 -2.72 13.68 -21.52
N ALA A 394 -3.50 12.76 -20.92
CA ALA A 394 -4.95 12.88 -20.80
C ALA A 394 -5.37 14.06 -19.93
N ILE A 395 -4.69 14.28 -18.80
CA ILE A 395 -4.92 15.44 -17.92
C ILE A 395 -4.43 16.72 -18.61
N ALA A 396 -3.23 16.71 -19.19
CA ALA A 396 -2.61 17.84 -19.90
C ALA A 396 -3.46 18.35 -21.07
N ALA A 397 -4.20 17.47 -21.75
CA ALA A 397 -5.16 17.84 -22.80
C ALA A 397 -6.50 18.40 -22.24
N GLY A 398 -6.56 18.70 -20.93
CA GLY A 398 -7.76 19.17 -20.23
C GLY A 398 -8.72 18.05 -19.79
N GLY A 399 -8.42 16.78 -20.04
CA GLY A 399 -9.26 15.64 -19.66
C GLY A 399 -8.81 14.99 -18.35
N GLY A 400 -8.64 13.67 -18.40
CA GLY A 400 -8.23 12.80 -17.30
C GLY A 400 -9.14 11.57 -17.26
N ASP A 401 -8.58 10.38 -17.47
CA ASP A 401 -9.29 9.16 -17.15
C ASP A 401 -9.35 8.95 -15.63
N SER A 402 -10.23 8.06 -15.18
CA SER A 402 -10.48 7.85 -13.75
C SER A 402 -9.21 7.42 -12.99
N GLU A 403 -8.34 6.64 -13.62
CA GLU A 403 -7.10 6.14 -13.01
C GLU A 403 -6.09 7.28 -12.82
N ALA A 404 -5.88 8.10 -13.85
CA ALA A 404 -4.99 9.26 -13.78
C ALA A 404 -5.47 10.29 -12.75
N LEU A 405 -6.77 10.55 -12.67
CA LEU A 405 -7.36 11.47 -11.69
C LEU A 405 -7.24 10.94 -10.26
N GLN A 406 -7.39 9.63 -10.06
CA GLN A 406 -7.16 8.98 -8.75
C GLN A 406 -5.69 9.04 -8.34
N ALA A 407 -4.77 8.81 -9.28
CA ALA A 407 -3.33 8.95 -9.03
C ALA A 407 -2.97 10.39 -8.63
N LEU A 408 -3.54 11.39 -9.32
CA LEU A 408 -3.37 12.80 -9.00
C LEU A 408 -3.87 13.11 -7.56
N ALA A 409 -5.10 12.69 -7.23
CA ALA A 409 -5.67 12.91 -5.90
C ALA A 409 -4.91 12.17 -4.78
N ALA A 410 -4.35 10.99 -5.07
CA ALA A 410 -3.52 10.24 -4.12
C ALA A 410 -2.18 10.92 -3.86
N ALA A 411 -1.60 11.55 -4.88
CA ALA A 411 -0.37 12.32 -4.76
C ALA A 411 -0.56 13.55 -3.88
N GLU A 412 -1.64 14.30 -4.12
CA GLU A 412 -2.04 15.46 -3.32
C GLU A 412 -2.33 15.13 -1.85
N LEU A 413 -3.02 14.02 -1.60
CA LEU A 413 -3.22 13.53 -0.24
C LEU A 413 -1.88 13.25 0.46
N SER A 414 -0.90 12.73 -0.28
CA SER A 414 0.42 12.41 0.29
C SER A 414 1.24 13.67 0.56
N ALA A 415 1.20 14.65 -0.35
CA ALA A 415 1.79 15.96 -0.14
C ALA A 415 1.20 16.62 1.11
N ARG A 416 -0.12 16.62 1.25
CA ARG A 416 -0.79 17.18 2.43
C ARG A 416 -0.47 16.44 3.71
N ARG A 417 -0.44 15.11 3.70
CA ARG A 417 -0.02 14.31 4.87
C ARG A 417 1.42 14.62 5.26
N ALA A 418 2.31 14.86 4.30
CA ALA A 418 3.67 15.30 4.55
C ALA A 418 3.73 16.71 5.16
N LEU A 419 2.93 17.66 4.66
CA LEU A 419 2.81 19.01 5.25
C LEU A 419 2.33 18.95 6.71
N VAL A 420 1.26 18.19 6.99
CA VAL A 420 0.76 18.01 8.36
C VAL A 420 1.81 17.32 9.24
N GLY A 421 2.50 16.30 8.73
CA GLY A 421 3.61 15.67 9.44
C GLY A 421 4.76 16.63 9.75
N ALA A 422 5.08 17.55 8.83
CA ALA A 422 6.08 18.60 9.06
C ALA A 422 5.61 19.60 10.14
N VAL A 423 4.33 19.95 10.16
CA VAL A 423 3.75 20.77 11.25
C VAL A 423 3.89 20.05 12.60
N CYS A 424 3.55 18.76 12.68
CA CYS A 424 3.76 17.96 13.90
C CYS A 424 5.22 17.96 14.36
N GLY A 425 6.18 17.88 13.43
CA GLY A 425 7.61 17.93 13.75
C GLY A 425 8.08 19.30 14.23
N ARG A 426 7.52 20.39 13.71
CA ARG A 426 7.88 21.78 14.08
C ARG A 426 7.17 22.27 15.34
N HIS A 427 6.01 21.69 15.65
CA HIS A 427 5.19 21.97 16.83
C HIS A 427 4.93 20.67 17.63
N PRO A 428 5.97 20.08 18.25
CA PRO A 428 5.81 18.87 19.04
C PRO A 428 4.92 19.15 20.27
N GLY A 429 4.18 18.13 20.70
CA GLY A 429 3.24 18.23 21.81
C GLY A 429 2.25 17.08 21.83
N PRO A 430 1.43 16.98 22.90
CA PRO A 430 0.48 15.88 23.07
C PRO A 430 -0.53 15.76 21.91
N GLU A 431 -0.88 16.86 21.26
CA GLU A 431 -1.79 16.89 20.11
C GLU A 431 -1.13 16.28 18.85
N ALA A 432 0.15 16.60 18.61
CA ALA A 432 0.93 16.03 17.52
C ALA A 432 1.18 14.53 17.72
N ASP A 433 1.50 14.12 18.96
CA ASP A 433 1.69 12.72 19.32
C ASP A 433 0.38 11.94 19.19
N LEU A 434 -0.75 12.52 19.62
CA LEU A 434 -2.07 11.93 19.47
C LEU A 434 -2.42 11.71 18.00
N LEU A 435 -2.25 12.72 17.15
CA LEU A 435 -2.53 12.59 15.72
C LEU A 435 -1.63 11.52 15.08
N THR A 436 -0.33 11.50 15.42
CA THR A 436 0.62 10.50 14.92
C THR A 436 0.20 9.09 15.32
N ARG A 437 -0.20 8.87 16.58
CA ARG A 437 -0.70 7.57 17.04
C ARG A 437 -1.98 7.15 16.32
N LEU A 438 -2.93 8.07 16.14
CA LEU A 438 -4.17 7.79 15.43
C LEU A 438 -3.93 7.48 13.96
N ASP A 439 -3.00 8.16 13.30
CA ASP A 439 -2.63 7.89 11.91
C ASP A 439 -1.95 6.52 11.74
N LEU A 440 -1.11 6.11 12.70
CA LEU A 440 -0.50 4.77 12.70
C LEU A 440 -1.52 3.67 12.97
N ALA A 441 -2.45 3.88 13.90
CA ALA A 441 -3.49 2.90 14.25
C ALA A 441 -4.58 2.80 13.17
N HIS A 442 -4.99 3.94 12.59
CA HIS A 442 -6.14 4.07 11.71
C HIS A 442 -5.79 4.82 10.41
N PRO A 443 -4.84 4.32 9.60
CA PRO A 443 -4.28 5.06 8.46
C PRO A 443 -5.31 5.37 7.37
N ARG A 444 -6.37 4.57 7.24
CA ARG A 444 -7.48 4.83 6.30
C ARG A 444 -8.35 5.99 6.77
N ALA A 445 -8.74 6.02 8.05
CA ALA A 445 -9.54 7.11 8.61
C ALA A 445 -8.76 8.43 8.61
N ALA A 446 -7.47 8.38 8.96
CA ALA A 446 -6.59 9.53 8.86
C ALA A 446 -6.48 10.05 7.42
N ALA A 447 -6.28 9.16 6.45
CA ALA A 447 -6.28 9.51 5.03
C ALA A 447 -7.59 10.19 4.60
N ASP A 448 -8.75 9.67 5.02
CA ASP A 448 -10.05 10.24 4.68
C ASP A 448 -10.23 11.67 5.23
N VAL A 449 -9.85 11.91 6.49
CA VAL A 449 -9.88 13.24 7.11
C VAL A 449 -8.88 14.18 6.45
N LEU A 450 -7.66 13.70 6.19
CA LEU A 450 -6.63 14.49 5.52
C LEU A 450 -7.01 14.84 4.07
N ARG A 451 -8.01 14.20 3.44
CA ARG A 451 -8.52 14.68 2.15
C ARG A 451 -9.25 16.03 2.24
N HIS A 452 -9.58 16.50 3.44
CA HIS A 452 -10.17 17.83 3.64
C HIS A 452 -9.24 18.95 3.11
N PRO A 453 -9.66 19.73 2.10
CA PRO A 453 -8.76 20.65 1.39
C PRO A 453 -8.10 21.70 2.28
N TYR A 454 -8.84 22.25 3.25
CA TYR A 454 -8.35 23.36 4.08
C TYR A 454 -7.28 22.96 5.10
N LEU A 455 -7.04 21.65 5.29
CA LEU A 455 -5.89 21.20 6.06
C LEU A 455 -4.57 21.45 5.33
N GLY A 456 -4.57 21.49 3.99
CA GLY A 456 -3.39 21.87 3.22
C GLY A 456 -3.04 23.34 3.39
N LEU A 457 -4.01 24.23 3.19
CA LEU A 457 -3.81 25.67 3.38
C LEU A 457 -3.42 26.01 4.83
N TRP A 458 -4.08 25.42 5.82
CA TRP A 458 -3.67 25.54 7.21
C TRP A 458 -2.22 25.11 7.45
N ALA A 459 -1.82 23.95 6.93
CA ALA A 459 -0.47 23.43 7.14
C ALA A 459 0.60 24.32 6.51
N VAL A 460 0.34 24.88 5.32
CA VAL A 460 1.23 25.85 4.68
C VAL A 460 1.39 27.10 5.56
N ARG A 461 0.29 27.73 5.97
CA ARG A 461 0.32 28.92 6.85
C ARG A 461 1.05 28.66 8.18
N ALA A 462 0.85 27.48 8.77
CA ALA A 462 1.56 27.07 9.98
C ALA A 462 3.07 26.94 9.75
N LEU A 463 3.50 26.34 8.63
CA LEU A 463 4.92 26.18 8.28
C LEU A 463 5.58 27.50 7.85
N GLU A 464 4.82 28.45 7.33
CA GLU A 464 5.31 29.80 7.01
C GLU A 464 5.39 30.70 8.24
N GLY A 465 4.83 30.27 9.37
CA GLY A 465 4.85 31.00 10.64
C GLY A 465 3.79 32.09 10.75
N GLU A 466 2.73 32.00 9.93
CA GLU A 466 1.59 32.93 9.98
C GLU A 466 0.66 32.68 11.18
N LEU A 467 0.77 31.49 11.79
CA LEU A 467 -0.06 31.06 12.92
C LEU A 467 0.78 30.91 14.18
N ASP A 468 0.22 31.30 15.33
CA ASP A 468 0.88 31.09 16.61
C ASP A 468 0.84 29.62 17.06
N GLY A 469 1.74 29.26 17.98
CA GLY A 469 1.84 27.88 18.47
C GLY A 469 0.55 27.32 19.08
N PRO A 470 -0.19 28.07 19.92
CA PRO A 470 -1.49 27.64 20.42
C PRO A 470 -2.53 27.34 19.34
N ALA A 471 -2.69 28.19 18.31
CA ALA A 471 -3.62 27.97 17.22
C ALA A 471 -3.26 26.72 16.40
N VAL A 472 -1.96 26.51 16.14
CA VAL A 472 -1.47 25.30 15.46
C VAL A 472 -1.79 24.04 16.27
N ARG A 473 -1.52 24.02 17.57
CA ARG A 473 -1.83 22.87 18.44
C ARG A 473 -3.34 22.63 18.57
N GLY A 474 -4.14 23.69 18.69
CA GLY A 474 -5.60 23.60 18.68
C GLY A 474 -6.12 22.89 17.44
N ARG A 475 -5.63 23.29 16.26
CA ARG A 475 -6.01 22.65 15.00
C ARG A 475 -5.53 21.20 14.89
N LEU A 476 -4.35 20.85 15.42
CA LEU A 476 -3.91 19.45 15.50
C LEU A 476 -4.86 18.59 16.33
N ALA A 477 -5.35 19.10 17.46
CA ALA A 477 -6.32 18.41 18.29
C ALA A 477 -7.69 18.26 17.61
N GLU A 478 -8.14 19.27 16.86
CA GLU A 478 -9.34 19.17 16.02
C GLU A 478 -9.20 18.08 14.95
N ILE A 479 -8.05 18.01 14.26
CA ILE A 479 -7.77 16.97 13.26
C ILE A 479 -7.76 15.59 13.92
N ALA A 480 -7.07 15.43 15.05
CA ALA A 480 -7.07 14.17 15.80
C ALA A 480 -8.48 13.73 16.21
N THR A 481 -9.32 14.68 16.64
CA THR A 481 -10.73 14.43 16.95
C THR A 481 -11.49 13.91 15.73
N ALA A 482 -11.30 14.52 14.56
CA ALA A 482 -11.91 14.07 13.32
C ALA A 482 -11.43 12.66 12.90
N VAL A 483 -10.14 12.34 13.07
CA VAL A 483 -9.61 10.99 12.78
C VAL A 483 -10.24 9.95 13.70
N ALA A 484 -10.29 10.22 15.01
CA ALA A 484 -10.93 9.31 15.96
C ALA A 484 -12.43 9.13 15.65
N TYR A 485 -13.12 10.21 15.31
CA TYR A 485 -14.53 10.19 14.89
C TYR A 485 -14.75 9.31 13.65
N ALA A 486 -13.93 9.46 12.61
CA ALA A 486 -14.02 8.65 11.40
C ALA A 486 -13.69 7.16 11.67
N ALA A 487 -12.68 6.90 12.51
CA ALA A 487 -12.28 5.55 12.90
C ALA A 487 -13.29 4.86 13.84
N GLY A 488 -14.09 5.63 14.59
CA GLY A 488 -14.88 5.11 15.71
C GLY A 488 -14.03 4.77 16.94
N GLU A 489 -12.81 5.29 17.02
CA GLU A 489 -11.88 5.13 18.13
C GLU A 489 -12.37 5.93 19.35
N GLU A 490 -12.32 5.33 20.54
CA GLU A 490 -12.63 6.07 21.75
C GLU A 490 -11.54 7.10 22.03
N LEU A 491 -11.95 8.37 22.08
CA LEU A 491 -11.06 9.48 22.38
C LEU A 491 -11.73 10.43 23.35
N ARG A 492 -10.94 11.06 24.22
CA ARG A 492 -11.35 12.21 25.01
C ARG A 492 -10.24 13.24 24.91
N VAL A 493 -10.59 14.43 24.46
CA VAL A 493 -9.63 15.51 24.19
C VAL A 493 -10.19 16.83 24.68
N GLU A 494 -9.32 17.63 25.27
CA GLU A 494 -9.62 18.99 25.67
C GLU A 494 -9.19 19.93 24.54
N LEU A 495 -10.11 20.79 24.10
CA LEU A 495 -9.93 21.70 22.99
C LEU A 495 -10.11 23.14 23.46
N VAL A 496 -9.37 24.05 22.83
CA VAL A 496 -9.44 25.49 23.09
C VAL A 496 -10.18 26.14 21.91
N PRO A 497 -11.39 26.66 22.13
CA PRO A 497 -12.14 27.37 21.10
C PRO A 497 -11.34 28.55 20.54
N GLN A 498 -11.42 28.74 19.23
CA GLN A 498 -10.90 29.91 18.52
C GLN A 498 -12.08 30.73 18.03
N ASP A 499 -12.10 32.03 18.34
CA ASP A 499 -13.21 32.94 18.00
C ASP A 499 -14.60 32.39 18.37
N GLY A 500 -14.70 31.84 19.59
CA GLY A 500 -15.95 31.29 20.14
C GLY A 500 -16.41 29.99 19.49
N ALA A 501 -15.54 29.26 18.76
CA ALA A 501 -15.91 28.01 18.12
C ALA A 501 -14.79 26.96 18.04
N LEU A 502 -15.20 25.71 17.84
CA LEU A 502 -14.36 24.59 17.46
C LEU A 502 -14.80 24.08 16.09
N HIS A 503 -13.84 23.67 15.27
CA HIS A 503 -14.12 23.16 13.94
C HIS A 503 -13.56 21.75 13.77
N ILE A 504 -14.44 20.75 13.66
CA ILE A 504 -14.05 19.36 13.44
C ILE A 504 -14.06 19.10 11.92
N PRO A 505 -12.89 18.97 11.25
CA PRO A 505 -12.80 18.85 9.80
C PRO A 505 -13.73 17.79 9.21
N GLY A 506 -14.56 18.17 8.24
CA GLY A 506 -15.52 17.29 7.58
C GLY A 506 -16.75 16.89 8.41
N ALA A 507 -16.83 17.25 9.70
CA ALA A 507 -17.96 16.95 10.57
C ALA A 507 -18.84 18.18 10.84
N GLY A 508 -18.25 19.30 11.30
CA GLY A 508 -19.01 20.51 11.59
C GLY A 508 -18.32 21.50 12.51
N ARG A 509 -19.01 22.61 12.76
CA ARG A 509 -18.59 23.69 13.65
C ARG A 509 -19.45 23.68 14.92
N LEU A 510 -18.78 23.71 16.07
CA LEU A 510 -19.40 23.82 17.38
C LEU A 510 -19.17 25.23 17.91
N THR A 511 -20.21 26.04 18.00
CA THR A 511 -20.16 27.33 18.69
C THR A 511 -20.30 27.11 20.19
N VAL A 512 -19.57 27.90 20.96
CA VAL A 512 -19.51 27.80 22.42
C VAL A 512 -19.71 29.19 23.06
N PRO A 513 -20.16 29.26 24.32
CA PRO A 513 -20.19 30.50 25.08
C PRO A 513 -18.82 31.20 25.17
N ASP A 514 -18.80 32.53 25.08
CA ASP A 514 -17.58 33.36 25.08
C ASP A 514 -16.74 33.24 26.38
N ASP A 515 -17.37 32.85 27.49
CA ASP A 515 -16.73 32.70 28.79
C ASP A 515 -16.02 31.34 28.98
N LEU A 516 -16.18 30.40 28.04
CA LEU A 516 -15.55 29.09 28.11
C LEU A 516 -14.16 29.06 27.46
N ALA A 517 -13.14 29.00 28.31
CA ALA A 517 -11.75 28.87 27.85
C ALA A 517 -11.44 27.49 27.24
N ARG A 518 -12.15 26.43 27.64
CA ARG A 518 -11.87 25.04 27.22
C ARG A 518 -13.13 24.20 27.13
N VAL A 519 -13.13 23.25 26.19
CA VAL A 519 -14.23 22.31 25.97
C VAL A 519 -13.67 20.90 25.81
N VAL A 520 -14.27 19.92 26.49
CA VAL A 520 -13.91 18.52 26.31
C VAL A 520 -14.85 17.89 25.30
N LEU A 521 -14.29 17.35 24.22
CA LEU A 521 -14.99 16.46 23.30
C LEU A 521 -14.56 15.02 23.54
N ALA A 522 -15.54 14.12 23.49
CA ALA A 522 -15.30 12.69 23.48
C ALA A 522 -15.88 12.07 22.21
N VAL A 523 -15.18 11.07 21.68
CA VAL A 523 -15.64 10.22 20.58
C VAL A 523 -16.00 8.87 21.16
N ARG A 524 -17.21 8.36 20.87
CA ARG A 524 -17.60 6.99 21.19
C ARG A 524 -18.42 6.43 20.04
N ARG A 525 -18.02 5.29 19.48
CA ARG A 525 -18.77 4.60 18.41
C ARG A 525 -19.21 5.52 17.26
N ARG A 526 -18.33 6.43 16.83
CA ARG A 526 -18.59 7.48 15.81
C ARG A 526 -19.67 8.51 16.20
N GLU A 527 -19.84 8.76 17.49
CA GLU A 527 -20.62 9.88 18.00
C GLU A 527 -19.68 10.89 18.67
N LEU A 528 -19.90 12.18 18.40
CA LEU A 528 -19.25 13.28 19.12
C LEU A 528 -20.09 13.60 20.35
N LEU A 529 -19.43 13.64 21.51
CA LEU A 529 -20.03 13.94 22.80
C LEU A 529 -19.37 15.18 23.38
N LEU A 530 -20.18 16.19 23.70
CA LEU A 530 -19.75 17.42 24.35
C LEU A 530 -19.81 17.25 25.87
N GLN A 531 -18.70 17.54 26.55
CA GLN A 531 -18.64 17.70 27.99
C GLN A 531 -18.14 19.11 28.35
N ALA A 532 -19.09 19.99 28.65
CA ALA A 532 -18.82 21.33 29.17
C ALA A 532 -18.68 21.27 30.70
N GLY A 533 -17.45 21.16 31.21
CA GLY A 533 -17.17 21.10 32.64
C GLY A 533 -17.09 19.69 33.24
N LEU A 534 -16.33 19.55 34.33
CA LEU A 534 -15.97 18.25 34.92
C LEU A 534 -17.17 17.47 35.51
N HIS A 535 -18.24 18.16 35.89
CA HIS A 535 -19.37 17.58 36.63
C HIS A 535 -20.62 17.30 35.80
N LEU A 536 -20.66 17.69 34.53
CA LEU A 536 -21.82 17.48 33.66
C LEU A 536 -21.67 16.20 32.83
N PRO A 537 -22.75 15.42 32.64
CA PRO A 537 -22.71 14.24 31.79
C PRO A 537 -22.46 14.65 30.32
N PRO A 538 -21.65 13.87 29.58
CA PRO A 538 -21.46 14.09 28.14
C PRO A 538 -22.79 14.04 27.40
N GLN A 539 -22.99 14.94 26.45
CA GLN A 539 -24.19 14.99 25.62
C GLN A 539 -23.83 14.83 24.14
N PRO A 540 -24.64 14.13 23.33
CA PRO A 540 -24.42 14.07 21.88
C PRO A 540 -24.40 15.46 21.23
N VAL A 541 -23.38 15.71 20.43
CA VAL A 541 -23.25 16.91 19.60
C VAL A 541 -24.20 16.77 18.41
N THR A 542 -25.42 17.27 18.60
CA THR A 542 -26.52 17.23 17.64
C THR A 542 -27.20 18.60 17.60
N GLY A 543 -28.25 18.78 16.79
CA GLY A 543 -28.94 20.08 16.66
C GLY A 543 -29.59 20.62 17.95
N ALA A 544 -29.72 19.82 19.01
CA ALA A 544 -30.31 20.22 20.29
C ALA A 544 -29.27 20.23 21.41
N LEU A 545 -28.39 21.24 21.41
CA LEU A 545 -27.39 21.44 22.46
C LEU A 545 -27.91 22.31 23.62
N ARG A 546 -27.14 22.34 24.71
CA ARG A 546 -27.39 23.22 25.87
C ARG A 546 -27.41 24.69 25.45
N PRO A 547 -28.12 25.56 26.20
CA PRO A 547 -28.10 27.00 25.95
C PRO A 547 -26.68 27.56 25.82
N GLY A 548 -26.46 28.38 24.80
CA GLY A 548 -25.15 28.97 24.48
C GLY A 548 -24.24 28.10 23.60
N PHE A 549 -24.58 26.83 23.37
CA PHE A 549 -23.87 25.98 22.41
C PHE A 549 -24.70 25.77 21.14
N GLY A 550 -24.04 25.75 19.99
CA GLY A 550 -24.68 25.48 18.70
C GLY A 550 -23.86 24.49 17.86
N TRP A 551 -24.53 23.55 17.20
CA TRP A 551 -23.88 22.62 16.29
C TRP A 551 -24.31 22.87 14.85
N GLU A 552 -23.33 23.16 14.01
CA GLU A 552 -23.50 23.44 12.59
C GLU A 552 -22.80 22.32 11.79
N PRO A 553 -23.51 21.22 11.45
CA PRO A 553 -22.89 20.13 10.69
C PRO A 553 -22.48 20.60 9.29
N VAL A 554 -21.36 20.08 8.78
CA VAL A 554 -20.99 20.31 7.37
C VAL A 554 -22.09 19.73 6.48
N ARG A 555 -22.58 20.54 5.55
CA ARG A 555 -23.65 20.12 4.62
C ARG A 555 -23.02 19.57 3.35
N ARG A 556 -23.76 18.75 2.61
CA ARG A 556 -23.26 18.09 1.41
C ARG A 556 -24.22 18.32 0.25
N ILE A 557 -23.66 18.66 -0.91
CA ILE A 557 -24.41 18.63 -2.17
C ILE A 557 -24.22 17.24 -2.79
N ASP A 558 -25.36 16.60 -3.06
CA ASP A 558 -25.45 15.33 -3.80
C ASP A 558 -26.41 15.53 -4.97
N ALA A 559 -25.86 15.81 -6.14
CA ALA A 559 -26.62 16.30 -7.29
C ALA A 559 -25.98 15.84 -8.61
N GLY A 560 -26.37 14.66 -9.08
CA GLY A 560 -25.93 14.13 -10.37
C GLY A 560 -24.42 13.95 -10.46
N ALA A 561 -23.73 14.83 -11.18
CA ALA A 561 -22.26 14.84 -11.32
C ALA A 561 -21.52 15.36 -10.09
N PHE A 562 -22.22 16.02 -9.16
CA PHE A 562 -21.63 16.70 -8.01
C PHE A 562 -21.81 15.91 -6.71
N ARG A 563 -20.71 15.71 -6.00
CA ARG A 563 -20.70 15.11 -4.65
C ARG A 563 -19.58 15.73 -3.82
N PHE A 564 -19.87 16.81 -3.10
CA PHE A 564 -18.87 17.54 -2.33
C PHE A 564 -19.48 18.19 -1.09
N LEU A 565 -18.63 18.56 -0.13
CA LEU A 565 -19.00 19.30 1.07
C LEU A 565 -19.21 20.79 0.76
N VAL A 566 -20.25 21.40 1.31
CA VAL A 566 -20.39 22.86 1.33
C VAL A 566 -19.69 23.37 2.58
N GLU A 567 -18.51 23.95 2.37
CA GLU A 567 -17.66 24.44 3.44
C GLU A 567 -17.79 25.94 3.63
N ASP A 568 -18.68 26.31 4.53
CA ASP A 568 -18.98 27.67 4.97
C ASP A 568 -18.72 27.84 6.48
N GLY A 569 -18.03 26.87 7.10
CA GLY A 569 -17.70 26.83 8.53
C GLY A 569 -16.20 26.71 8.84
N ASP A 570 -15.36 26.20 7.93
CA ASP A 570 -13.92 26.04 8.17
C ASP A 570 -13.20 27.41 8.34
N PRO A 571 -12.37 27.59 9.38
CA PRO A 571 -11.67 28.86 9.62
C PRO A 571 -10.60 29.19 8.57
N PHE A 572 -10.11 28.21 7.81
CA PHE A 572 -9.08 28.40 6.78
C PHE A 572 -9.66 28.44 5.35
N ARG A 573 -10.94 28.79 5.20
CA ARG A 573 -11.62 28.85 3.89
C ARG A 573 -11.43 30.19 3.16
N ASP A 574 -10.56 31.07 3.65
CA ASP A 574 -10.35 32.45 3.22
C ASP A 574 -9.29 32.63 2.11
N GLY A 575 -8.72 31.53 1.60
CA GLY A 575 -7.60 31.54 0.66
C GLY A 575 -7.90 31.96 -0.79
N TYR A 576 -9.02 32.62 -1.09
CA TYR A 576 -9.49 32.85 -2.47
C TYR A 576 -9.30 34.27 -2.99
N GLY A 577 -8.78 35.21 -2.18
CA GLY A 577 -8.67 36.63 -2.52
C GLY A 577 -10.02 37.38 -2.51
N THR A 578 -11.13 36.67 -2.70
CA THR A 578 -12.50 37.12 -2.41
C THR A 578 -12.92 36.64 -1.02
N ALA A 579 -13.63 37.48 -0.28
CA ALA A 579 -14.11 37.12 1.05
C ALA A 579 -15.05 35.91 1.02
N ALA A 580 -14.87 34.97 1.95
CA ALA A 580 -15.80 33.87 2.14
C ALA A 580 -17.16 34.41 2.62
N ALA A 581 -18.26 33.85 2.10
CA ALA A 581 -19.59 34.20 2.57
C ALA A 581 -19.81 33.65 4.00
N PRO A 582 -20.74 34.26 4.76
CA PRO A 582 -21.21 33.66 6.01
C PRO A 582 -21.84 32.28 5.77
N ARG A 583 -22.02 31.53 6.85
CA ARG A 583 -22.75 30.25 6.86
C ARG A 583 -24.09 30.42 6.17
N LEU A 584 -24.36 29.61 5.13
CA LEU A 584 -25.60 29.75 4.37
C LEU A 584 -26.81 29.41 5.24
N GLY A 585 -27.88 30.18 5.14
CA GLY A 585 -29.18 29.80 5.71
C GLY A 585 -29.74 28.53 5.03
N ASP A 586 -30.78 27.93 5.60
CA ASP A 586 -31.41 26.73 5.02
C ASP A 586 -32.00 26.99 3.63
N GLU A 587 -32.60 28.16 3.41
CA GLU A 587 -33.14 28.56 2.10
C GLU A 587 -32.03 28.75 1.05
N GLU A 588 -30.92 29.37 1.45
CA GLU A 588 -29.77 29.59 0.57
C GLU A 588 -29.09 28.27 0.22
N PHE A 589 -28.92 27.38 1.19
CA PHE A 589 -28.41 26.03 0.94
C PHE A 589 -29.34 25.24 0.01
N ALA A 590 -30.66 25.35 0.19
CA ALA A 590 -31.63 24.75 -0.72
C ALA A 590 -31.54 25.35 -2.13
N ARG A 591 -31.27 26.65 -2.27
CA ARG A 591 -30.98 27.32 -3.55
C ARG A 591 -29.72 26.73 -4.20
N TRP A 592 -28.64 26.57 -3.45
CA TRP A 592 -27.41 25.92 -3.93
C TRP A 592 -27.67 24.49 -4.40
N GLN A 593 -28.37 23.68 -3.61
CA GLN A 593 -28.73 22.31 -3.97
C GLN A 593 -29.51 22.23 -5.30
N ARG A 594 -30.49 23.13 -5.50
CA ARG A 594 -31.24 23.22 -6.77
C ARG A 594 -30.34 23.64 -7.93
N ALA A 595 -29.54 24.69 -7.75
CA ALA A 595 -28.65 25.21 -8.78
C ALA A 595 -27.66 24.15 -9.27
N PHE A 596 -27.01 23.40 -8.36
CA PHE A 596 -26.11 22.30 -8.73
C PHE A 596 -26.85 21.12 -9.38
N GLY A 597 -28.08 20.83 -8.95
CA GLY A 597 -28.96 19.85 -9.61
C GLY A 597 -29.20 20.19 -11.08
N GLU A 598 -29.55 21.44 -11.38
CA GLU A 598 -29.76 21.92 -12.74
C GLU A 598 -28.45 21.98 -13.54
N ALA A 599 -27.37 22.47 -12.92
CA ALA A 599 -26.04 22.56 -13.54
C ALA A 599 -25.50 21.18 -13.92
N SER A 600 -25.85 20.12 -13.18
CA SER A 600 -25.43 18.76 -13.52
C SER A 600 -25.91 18.32 -14.91
N ARG A 601 -27.03 18.85 -15.40
CA ARG A 601 -27.48 18.60 -16.78
C ARG A 601 -26.57 19.28 -17.79
N HIS A 602 -26.14 20.52 -17.52
CA HIS A 602 -25.21 21.26 -18.37
C HIS A 602 -23.82 20.62 -18.38
N ILE A 603 -23.32 20.10 -17.25
CA ILE A 603 -22.08 19.31 -17.21
C ILE A 603 -22.16 18.11 -18.16
N ARG A 604 -23.25 17.32 -18.10
CA ARG A 604 -23.39 16.16 -18.99
C ARG A 604 -23.43 16.53 -20.47
N LEU A 605 -24.16 17.60 -20.81
CA LEU A 605 -24.39 18.01 -22.20
C LEU A 605 -23.22 18.76 -22.83
N ARG A 606 -22.53 19.63 -22.07
CA ARG A 606 -21.49 20.53 -22.59
C ARG A 606 -20.08 20.16 -22.15
N TYR A 607 -19.94 19.54 -20.97
CA TYR A 607 -18.66 19.27 -20.33
C TYR A 607 -18.50 17.79 -19.96
N GLY A 608 -19.13 16.87 -20.70
CA GLY A 608 -19.20 15.45 -20.35
C GLY A 608 -17.83 14.80 -20.13
N ARG A 609 -16.82 15.23 -20.90
CA ARG A 609 -15.42 14.81 -20.76
C ARG A 609 -14.79 15.17 -19.41
N LEU A 610 -15.31 16.19 -18.71
CA LEU A 610 -14.81 16.68 -17.42
C LEU A 610 -15.55 16.10 -16.22
N ALA A 611 -16.66 15.39 -16.45
CA ALA A 611 -17.47 14.82 -15.37
C ALA A 611 -16.69 13.86 -14.45
N PRO A 612 -15.77 13.00 -14.94
CA PRO A 612 -14.90 12.20 -14.06
C PRO A 612 -14.03 13.09 -13.17
N GLY A 613 -13.45 14.15 -13.73
CA GLY A 613 -12.64 15.13 -12.99
C GLY A 613 -13.44 15.80 -11.87
N ILE A 614 -14.65 16.25 -12.15
CA ILE A 614 -15.54 16.86 -11.15
C ILE A 614 -15.79 15.89 -9.99
N ARG A 615 -16.11 14.63 -10.27
CA ARG A 615 -16.43 13.63 -9.24
C ARG A 615 -15.23 13.21 -8.40
N THR A 616 -14.04 13.17 -9.01
CA THR A 616 -12.84 12.64 -8.34
C THR A 616 -12.05 13.74 -7.63
N VAL A 617 -11.99 14.94 -8.21
CA VAL A 617 -11.12 16.02 -7.73
C VAL A 617 -11.84 16.94 -6.74
N VAL A 618 -13.10 17.31 -7.00
CA VAL A 618 -13.82 18.28 -6.16
C VAL A 618 -14.41 17.57 -4.94
N THR A 619 -13.88 17.91 -3.77
CA THR A 619 -14.32 17.37 -2.47
C THR A 619 -15.01 18.42 -1.61
N ALA A 620 -14.76 19.71 -1.84
CA ALA A 620 -15.41 20.81 -1.14
C ALA A 620 -15.72 22.00 -2.06
N CYS A 621 -16.73 22.78 -1.68
CA CYS A 621 -17.05 24.07 -2.28
C CYS A 621 -17.29 25.08 -1.18
N THR A 622 -16.62 26.22 -1.23
CA THR A 622 -16.80 27.32 -0.29
C THR A 622 -17.59 28.44 -0.94
N PRO A 623 -18.73 28.82 -0.35
CA PRO A 623 -19.45 30.01 -0.75
C PRO A 623 -18.59 31.26 -0.58
N LEU A 624 -18.46 32.05 -1.64
CA LEU A 624 -17.80 33.36 -1.63
C LEU A 624 -18.83 34.48 -1.66
N ALA A 625 -18.50 35.61 -1.05
CA ALA A 625 -19.23 36.84 -1.26
C ALA A 625 -19.02 37.27 -2.72
N GLY A 626 -20.10 37.60 -3.43
CA GLY A 626 -20.02 37.97 -4.84
C GLY A 626 -21.02 39.04 -5.21
N GLU A 627 -20.60 39.92 -6.12
CA GLU A 627 -21.42 40.98 -6.71
C GLU A 627 -21.56 40.71 -8.22
N GLY A 628 -22.76 40.33 -8.66
CA GLY A 628 -23.13 40.29 -10.08
C GLY A 628 -23.76 38.96 -10.55
N PRO A 629 -24.59 39.00 -11.60
CA PRO A 629 -25.40 37.87 -12.07
C PRO A 629 -24.58 36.70 -12.66
N GLN A 630 -23.32 36.93 -13.03
CA GLN A 630 -22.46 35.94 -13.68
C GLN A 630 -21.73 35.01 -12.70
N GLY A 631 -21.73 35.32 -11.39
CA GLY A 631 -20.97 34.57 -10.39
C GLY A 631 -19.44 34.62 -10.60
N ALA A 632 -18.70 33.85 -9.81
CA ALA A 632 -17.25 33.72 -9.94
C ALA A 632 -16.76 32.39 -9.35
N VAL A 633 -15.63 31.91 -9.85
CA VAL A 633 -14.90 30.75 -9.32
C VAL A 633 -13.46 31.11 -9.02
N ALA A 634 -12.97 30.66 -7.86
CA ALA A 634 -11.59 30.81 -7.43
C ALA A 634 -11.08 29.46 -6.90
N VAL A 635 -9.77 29.24 -7.02
CA VAL A 635 -9.10 28.06 -6.48
C VAL A 635 -7.83 28.49 -5.74
N ASN A 636 -7.39 27.71 -4.76
CA ASN A 636 -6.14 27.92 -4.07
C ASN A 636 -5.24 26.68 -4.25
N PRO A 637 -3.97 26.83 -4.66
CA PRO A 637 -3.05 25.69 -4.82
C PRO A 637 -2.90 24.83 -3.56
N ALA A 638 -2.85 25.45 -2.37
CA ALA A 638 -2.74 24.73 -1.11
C ALA A 638 -4.04 24.05 -0.66
N ALA A 639 -5.17 24.31 -1.34
CA ALA A 639 -6.48 23.74 -1.04
C ALA A 639 -6.97 22.81 -2.17
N PHE A 640 -6.12 21.88 -2.62
CA PHE A 640 -6.50 20.90 -3.65
C PHE A 640 -7.84 20.20 -3.32
N GLY A 641 -8.76 20.28 -4.27
CA GLY A 641 -10.10 19.72 -4.19
C GLY A 641 -11.18 20.67 -3.68
N ALA A 642 -10.83 21.90 -3.30
CA ALA A 642 -11.80 22.94 -2.98
C ALA A 642 -12.00 23.94 -4.12
N LEU A 643 -13.25 24.39 -4.30
CA LEU A 643 -13.62 25.51 -5.15
C LEU A 643 -14.20 26.64 -4.29
N GLY A 644 -13.68 27.85 -4.41
CA GLY A 644 -14.37 29.05 -3.95
C GLY A 644 -15.37 29.49 -5.02
N LEU A 645 -16.64 29.65 -4.67
CA LEU A 645 -17.70 29.96 -5.63
C LEU A 645 -18.64 31.06 -5.13
N ALA A 646 -18.73 32.14 -5.91
CA ALA A 646 -19.85 33.06 -5.86
C ALA A 646 -20.94 32.54 -6.81
N LEU A 647 -22.11 32.18 -6.27
CA LEU A 647 -23.16 31.50 -7.02
C LEU A 647 -23.72 32.41 -8.13
N PRO A 648 -23.74 31.98 -9.41
CA PRO A 648 -24.34 32.74 -10.50
C PRO A 648 -25.87 32.59 -10.55
N ASP A 649 -26.52 33.45 -11.32
CA ASP A 649 -27.98 33.41 -11.51
C ASP A 649 -28.44 32.23 -12.39
N SER A 650 -27.57 31.71 -13.25
CA SER A 650 -27.91 30.64 -14.20
C SER A 650 -27.14 29.34 -13.94
N ALA A 651 -27.85 28.21 -14.06
CA ALA A 651 -27.26 26.88 -13.94
C ALA A 651 -26.24 26.56 -15.06
N ALA A 652 -26.35 27.23 -16.21
CA ALA A 652 -25.41 27.09 -17.31
C ALA A 652 -24.05 27.74 -16.97
N ASP A 653 -24.08 28.93 -16.36
CA ASP A 653 -22.87 29.62 -15.90
C ASP A 653 -22.24 28.87 -14.73
N LEU A 654 -23.04 28.34 -13.79
CA LEU A 654 -22.55 27.49 -12.71
C LEU A 654 -21.77 26.27 -13.23
N ALA A 655 -22.30 25.62 -14.27
CA ALA A 655 -21.62 24.49 -14.91
C ALA A 655 -20.30 24.92 -15.58
N GLY A 656 -20.26 26.09 -16.22
CA GLY A 656 -19.05 26.67 -16.81
C GLY A 656 -17.99 26.99 -15.75
N LEU A 657 -18.38 27.73 -14.70
CA LEU A 657 -17.52 28.07 -13.56
C LEU A 657 -16.97 26.81 -12.87
N THR A 658 -17.80 25.78 -12.68
CA THR A 658 -17.32 24.53 -12.06
C THR A 658 -16.34 23.79 -12.96
N ALA A 659 -16.61 23.73 -14.28
CA ALA A 659 -15.70 23.14 -15.25
C ALA A 659 -14.35 23.87 -15.27
N GLU A 660 -14.37 25.20 -15.25
CA GLU A 660 -13.17 26.05 -15.18
C GLU A 660 -12.40 25.82 -13.87
N GLY A 661 -13.07 25.82 -12.72
CA GLY A 661 -12.46 25.55 -11.42
C GLY A 661 -11.75 24.20 -11.38
N VAL A 662 -12.38 23.14 -11.90
CA VAL A 662 -11.76 21.79 -11.97
C VAL A 662 -10.51 21.77 -12.85
N GLN A 663 -10.50 22.52 -13.96
CA GLN A 663 -9.28 22.64 -14.75
C GLN A 663 -8.17 23.32 -13.96
N GLN A 664 -8.48 24.42 -13.27
CA GLN A 664 -7.50 25.12 -12.45
C GLN A 664 -6.92 24.22 -11.35
N VAL A 665 -7.76 23.46 -10.64
CA VAL A 665 -7.31 22.51 -9.61
C VAL A 665 -6.38 21.44 -10.19
N LYS A 666 -6.75 20.82 -11.32
CA LYS A 666 -5.89 19.81 -11.97
C LYS A 666 -4.54 20.39 -12.42
N PHE A 667 -4.56 21.60 -12.97
CA PHE A 667 -3.33 22.25 -13.43
C PHE A 667 -2.39 22.59 -12.26
N ASN A 668 -2.95 23.07 -11.13
CA ASN A 668 -2.16 23.32 -9.93
C ASN A 668 -1.50 22.03 -9.43
N ALA A 669 -2.25 20.93 -9.33
CA ALA A 669 -1.70 19.64 -8.93
C ALA A 669 -0.65 19.12 -9.93
N LEU A 670 -0.78 19.41 -11.23
CA LEU A 670 0.29 19.10 -12.20
C LEU A 670 1.57 19.90 -11.94
N LEU A 671 1.47 21.17 -11.52
CA LEU A 671 2.63 21.97 -11.14
C LEU A 671 3.27 21.48 -9.84
N ASP A 672 2.47 20.98 -8.90
CA ASP A 672 2.98 20.43 -7.64
C ASP A 672 3.75 19.11 -7.87
N LEU A 673 3.36 18.33 -8.89
CA LEU A 673 3.99 17.05 -9.22
C LEU A 673 5.11 17.15 -10.26
N PHE A 674 5.05 18.14 -11.16
CA PHE A 674 5.95 18.26 -12.29
C PHE A 674 6.45 19.68 -12.45
N ASP A 675 7.76 19.82 -12.64
CA ASP A 675 8.34 21.08 -13.09
C ASP A 675 7.97 21.30 -14.58
N LEU A 676 6.95 22.12 -14.82
CA LEU A 676 6.46 22.45 -16.17
C LEU A 676 7.10 23.74 -16.72
N ALA A 677 7.60 24.62 -15.85
CA ALA A 677 8.08 25.94 -16.25
C ALA A 677 9.15 26.46 -15.28
N GLY A 678 10.26 26.95 -15.84
CA GLY A 678 11.34 27.58 -15.09
C GLY A 678 11.05 29.04 -14.68
N SER A 679 9.88 29.58 -14.99
CA SER A 679 9.46 30.91 -14.52
C SER A 679 7.94 30.99 -14.32
N GLN A 680 7.50 31.87 -13.41
CA GLN A 680 6.09 32.11 -13.14
C GLN A 680 5.34 32.65 -14.37
N ALA A 681 5.99 33.47 -15.20
CA ALA A 681 5.41 33.98 -16.44
C ALA A 681 5.12 32.86 -17.45
N ALA A 682 6.05 31.89 -17.57
CA ALA A 682 5.86 30.74 -18.44
C ALA A 682 4.76 29.79 -17.92
N ALA A 683 4.70 29.58 -16.59
CA ALA A 683 3.64 28.80 -15.97
C ALA A 683 2.25 29.44 -16.20
N GLU A 684 2.13 30.77 -16.06
CA GLU A 684 0.85 31.47 -16.26
C GLU A 684 0.44 31.50 -17.73
N GLY A 685 1.38 31.66 -18.66
CA GLY A 685 1.11 31.54 -20.09
C GLY A 685 0.57 30.15 -20.45
N LEU A 686 1.18 29.08 -19.92
CA LEU A 686 0.71 27.71 -20.11
C LEU A 686 -0.66 27.47 -19.47
N ARG A 687 -0.88 27.99 -18.25
CA ARG A 687 -2.17 27.94 -17.55
C ARG A 687 -3.27 28.60 -18.36
N SER A 688 -3.04 29.81 -18.88
CA SER A 688 -4.05 30.56 -19.65
C SER A 688 -4.56 29.77 -20.86
N VAL A 689 -3.66 29.09 -21.58
CA VAL A 689 -4.06 28.23 -22.70
C VAL A 689 -4.73 26.94 -22.23
N TYR A 690 -4.21 26.30 -21.18
CA TYR A 690 -4.83 25.10 -20.60
C TYR A 690 -6.29 25.35 -20.16
N LEU A 691 -6.58 26.55 -19.66
CA LEU A 691 -7.92 26.98 -19.27
C LEU A 691 -8.78 27.48 -20.44
N GLY A 692 -8.24 27.52 -21.67
CA GLY A 692 -8.94 28.06 -22.84
C GLY A 692 -9.12 29.57 -22.83
N ARG A 693 -8.42 30.32 -21.97
CA ARG A 693 -8.46 31.78 -21.87
C ARG A 693 -7.57 32.47 -22.93
N SER A 694 -6.71 31.71 -23.60
CA SER A 694 -5.85 32.19 -24.69
C SER A 694 -5.70 31.12 -25.76
N ALA A 695 -5.46 31.54 -27.00
CA ALA A 695 -5.22 30.63 -28.11
C ALA A 695 -3.92 29.84 -27.90
N ALA A 696 -3.86 28.59 -28.36
CA ALA A 696 -2.66 27.76 -28.21
C ALA A 696 -1.41 28.32 -28.93
N SER A 697 -1.61 29.16 -29.94
CA SER A 697 -0.55 29.93 -30.59
C SER A 697 0.12 30.96 -29.69
N ALA A 698 -0.49 31.32 -28.54
CA ALA A 698 0.07 32.26 -27.58
C ALA A 698 1.11 31.62 -26.64
N ILE A 699 1.22 30.28 -26.60
CA ILE A 699 2.23 29.61 -25.77
C ILE A 699 3.61 29.91 -26.35
N ARG A 700 4.49 30.50 -25.54
CA ARG A 700 5.92 30.62 -25.85
C ARG A 700 6.67 29.46 -25.20
N ASP A 701 7.56 28.84 -25.95
CA ASP A 701 8.36 27.70 -25.44
C ASP A 701 9.50 28.18 -24.51
N ASP A 702 9.85 29.47 -24.59
CA ASP A 702 10.84 30.11 -23.72
C ASP A 702 10.42 30.01 -22.25
N GLY A 703 11.28 29.40 -21.43
CA GLY A 703 11.01 29.18 -20.00
C GLY A 703 10.15 27.96 -19.67
N LEU A 704 9.71 27.17 -20.66
CA LEU A 704 9.09 25.86 -20.41
C LEU A 704 10.14 24.75 -20.25
N THR A 705 9.87 23.78 -19.39
CA THR A 705 10.68 22.56 -19.29
C THR A 705 10.37 21.58 -20.43
N ALA A 706 11.05 20.43 -20.47
CA ALA A 706 10.72 19.38 -21.44
C ALA A 706 9.27 18.88 -21.28
N LEU A 707 8.79 18.73 -20.04
CA LEU A 707 7.40 18.36 -19.76
C LEU A 707 6.45 19.50 -20.10
N GLY A 708 6.79 20.76 -19.77
CA GLY A 708 6.01 21.93 -20.17
C GLY A 708 5.81 22.03 -21.68
N ARG A 709 6.87 21.78 -22.46
CA ARG A 709 6.77 21.74 -23.93
C ARG A 709 5.89 20.59 -24.43
N ARG A 710 5.87 19.44 -23.75
CA ARG A 710 4.92 18.35 -24.08
C ARG A 710 3.47 18.76 -23.82
N VAL A 711 3.19 19.42 -22.70
CA VAL A 711 1.86 19.99 -22.42
C VAL A 711 1.48 21.02 -23.49
N ALA A 712 2.40 21.93 -23.81
CA ALA A 712 2.18 22.93 -24.86
C ALA A 712 1.88 22.32 -26.22
N ALA A 713 2.61 21.28 -26.62
CA ALA A 713 2.35 20.56 -27.86
C ALA A 713 0.97 19.89 -27.87
N GLY A 714 0.57 19.28 -26.75
CA GLY A 714 -0.76 18.67 -26.60
C GLY A 714 -1.91 19.68 -26.58
N LEU A 715 -1.68 20.92 -26.16
CA LEU A 715 -2.67 22.00 -26.22
C LEU A 715 -2.77 22.66 -27.61
N ARG A 716 -1.71 22.54 -28.44
CA ARG A 716 -1.65 23.08 -29.81
C ARG A 716 -2.29 22.16 -30.85
N GLY A 717 -2.26 20.85 -30.62
CA GLY A 717 -2.91 19.82 -31.46
C GLY A 717 -4.35 19.58 -31.01
#